data_AF-A0A6C0H1U0-F1
#
_entry.id   AF-A0A6C0H1U0-F1
#
_cell.length_a   1.000
_cell.length_b   1.000
_cell.length_c   1.000
_cell.angle_alpha   90.00
_cell.angle_beta   90.00
_cell.angle_gamma   90.00
#
_symmetry.space_group_name_H-M   'P 1'
#
loop_
_entity.id
_entity.type
_entity.pdbx_description
1 polymer ?
#
loop_
_entity_poly.entity_id
_entity_poly.type
_entity_poly.pdbx_seq_one_letter_code
_entity_poly.pdbx_strand_id
1 'polypeptide(L)'
;MSIKEKPPEFFKSVKTSLKSILKHPVINTPIINDAVIRANKIVIHTLQYLKLYLLDYYDKNNHSLPVISKEFINNSMKVVCGEKEEKRGKPPSEETISLKEKLTSFYNEHYLPTTQNDPINYTGLNTVMDYLKEDIMTMYENNIQLHYVDYIERLVNVVWKKKIITEKIRKLCKTKAERETRIRNLCSELRKIKNDLLNVDKSAYKSKSYYHKWITEQRMHVLPNKKKYEKDSIYYDLKCSPMDYFPSMIYMMKQVEREDESVNIVFPLRSEIAPKYIRLDTTTLVNLLLRKEQGNKGYYKTKGNLKKYEDEIWQFFFRTERKIFTKTGYSFHHMISTDGIGVSVLFLRKDLVGKKLPMMKTKATKELYIDELDNYKNLQSKKIVGIDAGKCDLIYCVDGANKDANVFRYSQDQRRKETKMKKFNNIILAMKTNKIGGKTIIEYETELSNFNKKTLDITKFKEYLQEKNRINNILFDFYGKELFRKLKFGRYINTKRNEQKMINQFKKIFGKPEEVVICIGDWEQKKQMKYKEPTLGKGMRTLFRKYNYNVFLVDEFRTSCKCSNCNGGVCEKFMVRKNPKPRPKKTKENPKKEIKYDETRLVHGLLRCKSGCGLWNRDRNGSSNIYKIAENAINKLERPSYLCREITSNHPLLPSVG
;
A
#
# COMPACT_ATOMS: atom_id res chain seq x y z
N MET A 1 11.40 -33.69 25.29
CA MET A 1 10.27 -32.95 24.69
C MET A 1 10.83 -31.86 23.80
N SER A 2 10.59 -31.88 22.48
CA SER A 2 11.09 -30.81 21.61
C SER A 2 10.39 -29.50 22.00
N ILE A 3 11.18 -28.47 22.30
CA ILE A 3 10.69 -27.13 22.59
C ILE A 3 10.03 -26.66 21.30
N LYS A 4 8.69 -26.71 21.21
CA LYS A 4 7.96 -26.14 20.09
C LYS A 4 8.34 -24.67 20.00
N GLU A 5 9.05 -24.31 18.93
CA GLU A 5 9.41 -22.92 18.66
C GLU A 5 8.18 -22.01 18.77
N LYS A 6 8.33 -20.92 19.52
CA LYS A 6 7.22 -19.98 19.73
C LYS A 6 6.90 -19.31 18.39
N PRO A 7 5.61 -19.15 18.05
CA PRO A 7 5.23 -18.41 16.85
C PRO A 7 5.85 -17.01 16.85
N PRO A 8 6.43 -16.54 15.74
CA PRO A 8 7.13 -15.26 15.70
C PRO A 8 6.19 -14.06 15.86
N GLU A 9 4.97 -14.16 15.33
CA GLU A 9 3.98 -13.07 15.38
C GLU A 9 3.22 -13.07 16.72
N PHE A 10 3.15 -11.90 17.39
CA PHE A 10 2.36 -11.75 18.64
C PHE A 10 0.87 -11.84 18.38
N PHE A 11 0.42 -11.19 17.31
CA PHE A 11 -0.97 -11.17 16.92
C PHE A 11 -1.21 -12.00 15.67
N LYS A 12 -2.37 -12.64 15.62
CA LYS A 12 -2.85 -13.34 14.43
C LYS A 12 -4.31 -13.01 14.19
N SER A 13 -4.72 -12.96 12.93
CA SER A 13 -6.13 -12.77 12.58
C SER A 13 -6.63 -13.85 11.65
N VAL A 14 -7.90 -14.23 11.83
CA VAL A 14 -8.60 -15.14 10.93
C VAL A 14 -9.88 -14.47 10.45
N LYS A 15 -10.10 -14.48 9.13
CA LYS A 15 -11.19 -13.73 8.50
C LYS A 15 -12.32 -14.65 8.04
N THR A 16 -13.56 -14.27 8.33
CA THR A 16 -14.79 -14.96 7.91
C THR A 16 -15.92 -13.94 7.64
N SER A 17 -17.15 -14.40 7.35
CA SER A 17 -18.33 -13.54 7.29
C SER A 17 -18.92 -13.32 8.68
N LEU A 18 -19.37 -12.10 8.97
CA LEU A 18 -20.00 -11.75 10.25
C LEU A 18 -21.23 -12.62 10.52
N LYS A 19 -22.08 -12.79 9.50
CA LYS A 19 -23.27 -13.66 9.55
C LYS A 19 -22.94 -15.09 10.01
N SER A 20 -21.73 -15.60 9.73
CA SER A 20 -21.36 -16.97 10.11
C SER A 20 -21.04 -17.13 11.60
N ILE A 21 -20.77 -16.04 12.32
CA ILE A 21 -20.35 -16.10 13.74
C ILE A 21 -21.27 -15.34 14.68
N LEU A 22 -22.10 -14.44 14.18
CA LEU A 22 -22.98 -13.61 15.00
C LEU A 22 -24.24 -14.37 15.41
N LYS A 23 -24.62 -14.31 16.69
CA LYS A 23 -25.90 -14.79 17.21
C LYS A 23 -26.98 -13.72 16.99
N HIS A 24 -28.23 -14.14 16.83
CA HIS A 24 -29.38 -13.27 16.53
C HIS A 24 -29.10 -12.22 15.44
N PRO A 25 -28.67 -12.65 14.22
CA PRO A 25 -28.21 -11.73 13.19
C PRO A 25 -29.27 -10.71 12.75
N VAL A 26 -30.56 -11.05 12.82
CA VAL A 26 -31.67 -10.14 12.50
C VAL A 26 -31.64 -8.88 13.38
N ILE A 27 -31.25 -9.03 14.65
CA ILE A 27 -31.22 -7.93 15.62
C ILE A 27 -29.85 -7.25 15.63
N ASN A 28 -28.77 -8.05 15.72
CA ASN A 28 -27.43 -7.52 15.96
C ASN A 28 -26.74 -6.98 14.69
N THR A 29 -27.09 -7.50 13.50
CA THR A 29 -26.46 -7.05 12.24
C THR A 29 -26.80 -5.59 11.91
N PRO A 30 -28.07 -5.13 11.99
CA PRO A 30 -28.41 -3.72 11.79
C PRO A 30 -27.62 -2.77 12.71
N ILE A 31 -27.51 -3.09 14.00
CA ILE A 31 -26.80 -2.27 14.99
C ILE A 31 -25.31 -2.15 14.65
N ILE A 32 -24.66 -3.27 14.30
CA ILE A 32 -23.25 -3.27 13.91
C ILE A 32 -23.06 -2.51 12.58
N ASN A 33 -23.97 -2.66 11.63
CA ASN A 33 -23.91 -1.96 10.35
C ASN A 33 -24.06 -0.44 10.53
N ASP A 34 -24.98 0.01 11.35
CA ASP A 34 -25.13 1.42 11.72
C ASP A 34 -23.85 1.97 12.34
N ALA A 35 -23.30 1.28 13.34
CA ALA A 35 -22.03 1.65 13.97
C ALA A 35 -20.88 1.79 12.96
N VAL A 36 -20.78 0.87 12.00
CA VAL A 36 -19.79 0.91 10.92
C VAL A 36 -20.00 2.09 9.97
N ILE A 37 -21.25 2.42 9.64
CA ILE A 37 -21.59 3.56 8.77
C ILE A 37 -21.27 4.88 9.49
N ARG A 38 -21.70 5.05 10.74
CA ARG A 38 -21.41 6.24 11.55
C ARG A 38 -19.91 6.44 11.73
N ALA A 39 -19.18 5.41 12.13
CA ALA A 39 -17.72 5.46 12.25
C ALA A 39 -17.02 5.87 10.93
N ASN A 40 -17.52 5.38 9.79
CA ASN A 40 -16.97 5.77 8.49
C ASN A 40 -17.22 7.25 8.17
N LYS A 41 -18.43 7.77 8.45
CA LYS A 41 -18.73 9.20 8.31
C LYS A 41 -17.83 10.05 9.21
N ILE A 42 -17.69 9.68 10.49
CA ILE A 42 -16.82 10.38 11.46
C ILE A 42 -15.39 10.53 10.90
N VAL A 43 -14.78 9.45 10.41
CA VAL A 43 -13.41 9.51 9.87
C VAL A 43 -13.31 10.38 8.61
N ILE A 44 -14.30 10.32 7.72
CA ILE A 44 -14.30 11.15 6.50
C ILE A 44 -14.27 12.64 6.88
N HIS A 45 -15.21 13.06 7.72
CA HIS A 45 -15.33 14.46 8.13
C HIS A 45 -14.16 14.92 9.00
N THR A 46 -13.65 14.06 9.89
CA THR A 46 -12.47 14.37 10.71
C THR A 46 -11.24 14.63 9.85
N LEU A 47 -10.95 13.80 8.85
CA LEU A 47 -9.77 14.00 7.99
C LEU A 47 -9.88 15.27 7.13
N GLN A 48 -11.09 15.56 6.63
CA GLN A 48 -11.35 16.80 5.89
C GLN A 48 -11.17 18.04 6.78
N TYR A 49 -11.77 18.02 7.98
CA TYR A 49 -11.65 19.08 8.97
C TYR A 49 -10.20 19.29 9.41
N LEU A 50 -9.49 18.21 9.75
CA LEU A 50 -8.08 18.27 10.14
C LEU A 50 -7.22 18.90 9.05
N LYS A 51 -7.42 18.52 7.78
CA LYS A 51 -6.68 19.15 6.68
C LYS A 51 -6.97 20.65 6.60
N LEU A 52 -8.23 21.06 6.68
CA LEU A 52 -8.61 22.48 6.59
C LEU A 52 -8.01 23.28 7.76
N TYR A 53 -8.16 22.78 8.99
CA TYR A 53 -7.66 23.42 10.20
C TYR A 53 -6.14 23.56 10.19
N LEU A 54 -5.42 22.46 9.90
CA LEU A 54 -3.96 22.45 9.94
C LEU A 54 -3.36 23.33 8.83
N LEU A 55 -4.02 23.43 7.68
CA LEU A 55 -3.57 24.30 6.60
C LEU A 55 -3.77 25.78 6.94
N ASP A 56 -4.93 26.15 7.50
CA ASP A 56 -5.18 27.51 7.98
C ASP A 56 -4.23 27.90 9.12
N TYR A 57 -4.02 27.00 10.07
CA TYR A 57 -3.06 27.21 11.14
C TYR A 57 -1.65 27.43 10.59
N TYR A 58 -1.21 26.59 9.65
CA TYR A 58 0.11 26.72 9.02
C TYR A 58 0.30 28.07 8.33
N ASP A 59 -0.72 28.56 7.64
CA ASP A 59 -0.65 29.83 6.92
C ASP A 59 -0.68 31.05 7.86
N LYS A 60 -1.37 30.96 8.99
CA LYS A 60 -1.46 32.05 9.98
C LYS A 60 -0.33 32.07 11.02
N ASN A 61 0.35 30.94 11.24
CA ASN A 61 1.32 30.79 12.34
C ASN A 61 2.74 30.54 11.83
N ASN A 62 3.22 31.39 10.92
CA ASN A 62 4.60 31.35 10.41
C ASN A 62 5.05 29.96 9.92
N HIS A 63 4.18 29.23 9.21
CA HIS A 63 4.48 27.89 8.68
C HIS A 63 4.78 26.83 9.76
N SER A 64 4.28 27.03 10.97
CA SER A 64 4.30 26.04 12.06
C SER A 64 2.99 25.27 12.13
N LEU A 65 2.99 24.12 12.81
CA LEU A 65 1.79 23.32 13.06
C LEU A 65 1.57 23.18 14.58
N PRO A 66 0.32 23.01 15.03
CA PRO A 66 0.06 22.69 16.42
C PRO A 66 0.58 21.28 16.73
N VAL A 67 0.71 20.94 18.02
CA VAL A 67 1.06 19.58 18.42
C VAL A 67 -0.10 18.63 18.09
N ILE A 68 0.03 17.88 17.01
CA ILE A 68 -0.98 16.91 16.55
C ILE A 68 -0.85 15.66 17.43
N SER A 69 -1.49 15.67 18.59
CA SER A 69 -1.53 14.53 19.51
C SER A 69 -2.77 13.65 19.29
N LYS A 70 -2.80 12.48 19.93
CA LYS A 70 -4.00 11.62 19.95
C LYS A 70 -5.19 12.31 20.61
N GLU A 71 -4.92 13.19 21.58
CA GLU A 71 -5.94 14.00 22.22
C GLU A 71 -6.48 15.07 21.27
N PHE A 72 -5.60 15.74 20.52
CA PHE A 72 -6.00 16.68 19.48
C PHE A 72 -6.95 16.03 18.48
N ILE A 73 -6.57 14.87 17.92
CA ILE A 73 -7.41 14.11 16.97
C ILE A 73 -8.73 13.69 17.61
N ASN A 74 -8.73 13.24 18.87
CA ASN A 74 -9.95 12.84 19.58
C ASN A 74 -10.91 14.01 19.77
N ASN A 75 -10.41 15.19 20.13
CA ASN A 75 -11.23 16.38 20.25
C ASN A 75 -11.75 16.84 18.88
N SER A 76 -10.94 16.79 17.82
CA SER A 76 -11.41 17.09 16.46
C SER A 76 -12.55 16.15 16.02
N MET A 77 -12.45 14.83 16.30
CA MET A 77 -13.53 13.90 16.01
C MET A 77 -14.81 14.24 16.77
N LYS A 78 -14.71 14.62 18.05
CA LYS A 78 -15.86 15.00 18.87
C LYS A 78 -16.50 16.29 18.37
N VAL A 79 -15.71 17.31 18.00
CA VAL A 79 -16.21 18.56 17.41
C VAL A 79 -17.01 18.28 16.14
N VAL A 80 -16.49 17.42 15.26
CA VAL A 80 -17.19 17.00 14.03
C VAL A 80 -18.52 16.29 14.32
N CYS A 81 -18.66 15.63 15.46
CA CYS A 81 -19.89 14.95 15.84
C CYS A 81 -20.89 15.82 16.64
N GLY A 82 -20.48 17.02 17.06
CA GLY A 82 -21.28 17.85 17.97
C GLY A 82 -21.24 17.39 19.44
N GLU A 83 -21.95 18.14 20.28
CA GLU A 83 -22.09 17.84 21.71
C GLU A 83 -22.90 16.55 21.93
N LYS A 84 -22.62 15.82 23.02
CA LYS A 84 -23.52 14.74 23.44
C LYS A 84 -24.81 15.34 23.98
N GLU A 85 -25.92 14.67 23.72
CA GLU A 85 -27.20 14.90 24.41
C GLU A 85 -27.07 14.71 25.93
N GLU A 86 -26.16 13.83 26.40
CA GLU A 86 -25.89 13.62 27.82
C GLU A 86 -24.40 13.83 28.19
N LYS A 87 -24.13 14.81 29.05
CA LYS A 87 -22.81 15.05 29.66
C LYS A 87 -22.62 14.15 30.88
N ARG A 88 -22.09 12.93 30.68
CA ARG A 88 -21.72 12.00 31.76
C ARG A 88 -20.21 11.77 31.79
N GLY A 89 -19.59 11.86 32.98
CA GLY A 89 -18.17 11.52 33.22
C GLY A 89 -17.42 12.59 34.02
N LYS A 90 -16.10 12.36 34.21
CA LYS A 90 -15.20 13.34 34.84
C LYS A 90 -15.13 14.61 33.97
N PRO A 91 -15.17 15.81 34.56
CA PRO A 91 -14.98 17.04 33.80
C PRO A 91 -13.62 17.02 33.08
N PRO A 92 -13.56 17.53 31.83
CA PRO A 92 -12.30 17.69 31.11
C PRO A 92 -11.38 18.68 31.81
N SER A 93 -10.07 18.60 31.56
CA SER A 93 -9.12 19.61 32.05
C SER A 93 -9.34 20.95 31.34
N GLU A 94 -8.89 22.05 31.95
CA GLU A 94 -8.94 23.39 31.37
C GLU A 94 -8.26 23.46 29.99
N GLU A 95 -7.12 22.79 29.84
CA GLU A 95 -6.42 22.67 28.55
C GLU A 95 -7.30 22.02 27.47
N THR A 96 -7.98 20.91 27.82
CA THR A 96 -8.89 20.21 26.89
C THR A 96 -10.09 21.10 26.55
N ILE A 97 -10.61 21.89 27.50
CA ILE A 97 -11.72 22.83 27.27
C ILE A 97 -11.29 23.91 26.28
N SER A 98 -10.19 24.60 26.55
CA SER A 98 -9.65 25.65 25.66
C SER A 98 -9.36 25.13 24.26
N LEU A 99 -8.77 23.94 24.15
CA LEU A 99 -8.54 23.30 22.86
C LEU A 99 -9.86 23.01 22.13
N LYS A 100 -10.86 22.45 22.82
CA LYS A 100 -12.16 22.13 22.24
C LYS A 100 -12.87 23.40 21.76
N GLU A 101 -12.82 24.49 22.51
CA GLU A 101 -13.41 25.79 22.13
C GLU A 101 -12.78 26.33 20.83
N LYS A 102 -11.44 26.36 20.75
CA LYS A 102 -10.71 26.77 19.54
C LYS A 102 -11.10 25.92 18.33
N LEU A 103 -11.13 24.59 18.49
CA LEU A 103 -11.52 23.68 17.43
C LEU A 103 -12.99 23.86 17.01
N THR A 104 -13.89 24.07 17.97
CA THR A 104 -15.32 24.27 17.73
C THR A 104 -15.60 25.58 17.01
N SER A 105 -14.94 26.66 17.42
CA SER A 105 -15.05 27.98 16.76
C SER A 105 -14.66 27.87 15.29
N PHE A 106 -13.47 27.32 15.00
CA PHE A 106 -13.02 27.09 13.63
C PHE A 106 -13.97 26.18 12.84
N TYR A 107 -14.49 25.12 13.47
CA TYR A 107 -15.44 24.22 12.84
C TYR A 107 -16.69 24.97 12.39
N ASN A 108 -17.32 25.74 13.28
CA ASN A 108 -18.53 26.49 12.99
C ASN A 108 -18.31 27.54 11.91
N GLU A 109 -17.19 28.25 11.95
CA GLU A 109 -16.90 29.34 11.01
C GLU A 109 -16.52 28.83 9.61
N HIS A 110 -15.68 27.81 9.53
CA HIS A 110 -15.02 27.46 8.26
C HIS A 110 -15.39 26.09 7.69
N TYR A 111 -15.72 25.11 8.54
CA TYR A 111 -15.98 23.75 8.06
C TYR A 111 -17.45 23.43 7.95
N LEU A 112 -18.27 23.77 8.95
CA LEU A 112 -19.71 23.56 8.99
C LEU A 112 -20.42 24.11 7.73
N PRO A 113 -20.07 25.31 7.19
CA PRO A 113 -20.68 25.83 5.95
C PRO A 113 -20.37 24.99 4.70
N THR A 114 -19.38 24.10 4.76
CA THR A 114 -19.05 23.17 3.67
C THR A 114 -19.80 21.85 3.78
N THR A 115 -20.58 21.63 4.84
CA THR A 115 -21.32 20.37 5.09
C THR A 115 -22.76 20.47 4.58
N GLN A 116 -23.55 19.41 4.76
CA GLN A 116 -24.98 19.39 4.40
C GLN A 116 -25.88 19.41 5.64
N ASN A 117 -25.33 19.82 6.79
CA ASN A 117 -26.00 19.81 8.11
C ASN A 117 -26.53 18.44 8.56
N ASP A 118 -25.94 17.34 8.06
CA ASP A 118 -26.25 15.99 8.52
C ASP A 118 -25.63 15.75 9.91
N PRO A 119 -26.42 15.57 10.97
CA PRO A 119 -25.88 15.33 12.30
C PRO A 119 -25.17 13.97 12.36
N ILE A 120 -23.94 13.97 12.87
CA ILE A 120 -23.13 12.75 13.06
C ILE A 120 -23.01 12.48 14.55
N ASN A 121 -23.63 11.43 15.07
CA ASN A 121 -23.45 11.06 16.48
C ASN A 121 -22.46 9.89 16.65
N TYR A 122 -21.85 9.83 17.83
CA TYR A 122 -20.93 8.75 18.23
C TYR A 122 -21.46 7.96 19.42
N THR A 123 -22.78 7.95 19.62
CA THR A 123 -23.43 7.21 20.71
C THR A 123 -23.05 5.72 20.66
N GLY A 124 -22.51 5.22 21.78
CA GLY A 124 -21.99 3.85 21.90
C GLY A 124 -20.64 3.58 21.23
N LEU A 125 -20.01 4.58 20.59
CA LEU A 125 -18.78 4.42 19.81
C LEU A 125 -17.51 4.98 20.48
N ASN A 126 -17.53 5.36 21.76
CA ASN A 126 -16.36 5.97 22.41
C ASN A 126 -15.08 5.11 22.26
N THR A 127 -15.16 3.81 22.55
CA THR A 127 -14.01 2.90 22.39
C THR A 127 -13.64 2.69 20.92
N VAL A 128 -14.61 2.74 20.01
CA VAL A 128 -14.34 2.72 18.57
C VAL A 128 -13.56 3.98 18.16
N MET A 129 -13.93 5.15 18.67
CA MET A 129 -13.20 6.41 18.44
C MET A 129 -11.77 6.32 18.99
N ASP A 130 -11.56 5.68 20.14
CA ASP A 130 -10.20 5.45 20.66
C ASP A 130 -9.35 4.59 19.71
N TYR A 131 -9.93 3.66 18.96
CA TYR A 131 -9.21 2.95 17.92
C TYR A 131 -9.02 3.77 16.64
N LEU A 132 -10.02 4.57 16.27
CA LEU A 132 -9.96 5.42 15.09
C LEU A 132 -8.94 6.55 15.23
N LYS A 133 -8.76 7.15 16.41
CA LYS A 133 -7.73 8.18 16.64
C LYS A 133 -6.32 7.62 16.44
N GLU A 134 -6.09 6.38 16.90
CA GLU A 134 -4.83 5.67 16.69
C GLU A 134 -4.61 5.40 15.20
N ASP A 135 -5.65 4.92 14.49
CA ASP A 135 -5.59 4.72 13.04
C ASP A 135 -5.27 6.01 12.29
N ILE A 136 -5.88 7.14 12.67
CA ILE A 136 -5.62 8.45 12.04
C ILE A 136 -4.17 8.88 12.31
N MET A 137 -3.70 8.83 13.55
CA MET A 137 -2.31 9.18 13.88
C MET A 137 -1.32 8.34 13.05
N THR A 138 -1.49 7.02 13.08
CA THR A 138 -0.66 6.08 12.33
C THR A 138 -0.74 6.31 10.81
N MET A 139 -1.88 6.79 10.28
CA MET A 139 -1.99 7.17 8.88
C MET A 139 -1.10 8.36 8.52
N TYR A 140 -1.01 9.39 9.36
CA TYR A 140 -0.12 10.53 9.15
C TYR A 140 1.35 10.11 9.26
N GLU A 141 1.72 9.40 10.33
CA GLU A 141 3.08 8.91 10.55
C GLU A 141 3.57 8.04 9.38
N ASN A 142 2.76 7.08 8.93
CA ASN A 142 3.11 6.22 7.81
C ASN A 142 3.24 7.00 6.49
N ASN A 143 2.39 7.99 6.23
CA ASN A 143 2.48 8.81 5.04
C ASN A 143 3.84 9.53 4.97
N ILE A 144 4.28 10.10 6.11
CA ILE A 144 5.56 10.78 6.22
C ILE A 144 6.71 9.76 6.07
N GLN A 145 6.71 8.72 6.89
CA GLN A 145 7.78 7.71 6.94
C GLN A 145 8.04 6.99 5.62
N LEU A 146 7.00 6.80 4.80
CA LEU A 146 7.12 6.05 3.54
C LEU A 146 7.45 6.95 2.35
N HIS A 147 7.07 8.22 2.40
CA HIS A 147 7.11 9.07 1.21
C HIS A 147 7.96 10.31 1.34
N TYR A 148 8.48 10.68 2.53
CA TYR A 148 9.20 11.95 2.70
C TYR A 148 10.31 12.20 1.65
N VAL A 149 11.10 11.17 1.34
CA VAL A 149 12.15 11.25 0.32
C VAL A 149 11.57 11.53 -1.08
N ASP A 150 10.41 10.95 -1.42
CA ASP A 150 9.70 11.22 -2.67
C ASP A 150 9.28 12.69 -2.80
N TYR A 151 9.09 13.41 -1.68
CA TYR A 151 8.70 14.83 -1.69
C TYR A 151 9.89 15.72 -2.02
N ILE A 152 11.05 15.46 -1.42
CA ILE A 152 12.32 16.14 -1.77
C ILE A 152 12.65 15.87 -3.24
N GLU A 153 12.52 14.60 -3.66
CA GLU A 153 12.68 14.21 -5.06
C GLU A 153 11.77 15.01 -6.00
N ARG A 154 10.48 15.15 -5.64
CA ARG A 154 9.49 15.87 -6.42
C ARG A 154 9.82 17.36 -6.49
N LEU A 155 10.15 18.00 -5.36
CA LEU A 155 10.56 19.41 -5.31
C LEU A 155 11.73 19.67 -6.25
N VAL A 156 12.84 18.93 -6.09
CA VAL A 156 14.05 19.11 -6.91
C VAL A 156 13.73 18.91 -8.40
N ASN A 157 12.96 17.87 -8.74
CA ASN A 157 12.62 17.61 -10.15
C ASN A 157 11.78 18.73 -10.78
N VAL A 158 10.93 19.41 -10.00
CA VAL A 158 10.06 20.52 -10.46
C VAL A 158 10.87 21.81 -10.58
N VAL A 159 11.56 22.22 -9.51
CA VAL A 159 12.38 23.45 -9.49
C VAL A 159 13.43 23.45 -10.61
N TRP A 160 14.11 22.31 -10.81
CA TRP A 160 15.12 22.17 -11.86
C TRP A 160 14.55 21.73 -13.21
N LYS A 161 13.23 21.87 -13.42
CA LYS A 161 12.52 21.69 -14.71
C LYS A 161 12.88 20.39 -15.44
N LYS A 162 13.09 19.30 -14.69
CA LYS A 162 13.58 18.01 -15.22
C LYS A 162 12.74 17.51 -16.40
N LYS A 163 11.42 17.66 -16.30
CA LYS A 163 10.46 17.24 -17.34
C LYS A 163 10.69 17.98 -18.65
N ILE A 164 10.75 19.31 -18.60
CA ILE A 164 11.00 20.18 -19.76
C ILE A 164 12.35 19.85 -20.41
N ILE A 165 13.41 19.73 -19.60
CA ILE A 165 14.75 19.39 -20.11
C ILE A 165 14.75 18.00 -20.77
N THR A 166 14.10 17.01 -20.15
CA THR A 166 13.99 15.65 -20.70
C THR A 166 13.25 15.65 -22.04
N GLU A 167 12.20 16.46 -22.18
CA GLU A 167 11.46 16.61 -23.44
C GLU A 167 12.30 17.30 -24.51
N LYS A 168 13.06 18.35 -24.16
CA LYS A 168 14.01 19.00 -25.09
C LYS A 168 15.09 18.02 -25.57
N ILE A 169 15.69 17.24 -24.68
CA ILE A 169 16.69 16.20 -25.05
C ILE A 169 16.08 15.20 -26.03
N ARG A 170 14.85 14.73 -25.79
CA ARG A 170 14.18 13.77 -26.68
C ARG A 170 13.87 14.34 -28.07
N LYS A 171 13.59 15.64 -28.16
CA LYS A 171 13.34 16.33 -29.43
C LYS A 171 14.63 16.59 -30.21
N LEU A 172 15.71 17.01 -29.53
CA LEU A 172 16.95 17.46 -30.17
C LEU A 172 17.91 16.32 -30.54
N CYS A 173 18.03 15.29 -29.71
CA CYS A 173 18.98 14.20 -29.97
C CYS A 173 18.44 13.21 -31.02
N LYS A 174 19.28 12.81 -31.98
CA LYS A 174 18.88 11.95 -33.11
C LYS A 174 18.86 10.46 -32.70
N THR A 175 19.85 10.01 -31.94
CA THR A 175 20.00 8.57 -31.62
C THR A 175 19.43 8.20 -30.25
N LYS A 176 18.99 6.94 -30.10
CA LYS A 176 18.48 6.42 -28.82
C LYS A 176 19.57 6.41 -27.73
N ALA A 177 20.78 5.98 -28.08
CA ALA A 177 21.91 5.90 -27.15
C ALA A 177 22.27 7.28 -26.58
N GLU A 178 22.33 8.31 -27.43
CA GLU A 178 22.61 9.68 -27.01
C GLU A 178 21.53 10.22 -26.07
N ARG A 179 20.24 10.02 -26.41
CA ARG A 179 19.11 10.40 -25.54
C ARG A 179 19.23 9.77 -24.16
N GLU A 180 19.52 8.47 -24.10
CA GLU A 180 19.67 7.74 -22.84
C GLU A 180 20.87 8.24 -22.03
N THR A 181 22.01 8.51 -22.66
CA THR A 181 23.19 9.05 -21.98
C THR A 181 22.94 10.45 -21.41
N ARG A 182 22.39 11.39 -22.19
CA ARG A 182 22.10 12.74 -21.69
C ARG A 182 21.07 12.75 -20.56
N ILE A 183 20.02 11.93 -20.67
CA ILE A 183 19.02 11.78 -19.60
C ILE A 183 19.64 11.17 -18.34
N ARG A 184 20.54 10.18 -18.48
CA ARG A 184 21.28 9.59 -17.36
C ARG A 184 22.14 10.64 -16.66
N ASN A 185 22.88 11.47 -17.41
CA ASN A 185 23.71 12.53 -16.86
C ASN A 185 22.87 13.55 -16.08
N LEU A 186 21.76 14.04 -16.66
CA LEU A 186 20.81 14.91 -15.95
C LEU A 186 20.30 14.27 -14.65
N CYS A 187 19.92 13.00 -14.70
CA CYS A 187 19.43 12.30 -13.51
C CYS A 187 20.52 12.12 -12.45
N SER A 188 21.78 11.93 -12.85
CA SER A 188 22.94 11.85 -11.96
C SER A 188 23.17 13.17 -11.24
N GLU A 189 23.14 14.29 -11.97
CA GLU A 189 23.31 15.63 -11.40
C GLU A 189 22.21 15.97 -10.39
N LEU A 190 20.96 15.74 -10.75
CA LEU A 190 19.83 15.96 -9.83
C LEU A 190 19.87 15.03 -8.61
N ARG A 191 20.45 13.83 -8.73
CA ARG A 191 20.64 12.92 -7.60
C ARG A 191 21.64 13.47 -6.60
N LYS A 192 22.71 14.13 -7.05
CA LYS A 192 23.68 14.78 -6.15
C LYS A 192 23.01 15.87 -5.31
N ILE A 193 22.19 16.73 -5.95
CA ILE A 193 21.41 17.77 -5.25
C ILE A 193 20.47 17.15 -4.20
N LYS A 194 19.72 16.10 -4.57
CA LYS A 194 18.82 15.41 -3.63
C LYS A 194 19.57 14.83 -2.43
N ASN A 195 20.71 14.19 -2.69
CA ASN A 195 21.54 13.63 -1.64
C ASN A 195 22.08 14.72 -0.72
N ASP A 196 22.52 15.85 -1.25
CA ASP A 196 23.02 16.97 -0.44
C ASP A 196 21.91 17.61 0.43
N LEU A 197 20.66 17.64 -0.05
CA LEU A 197 19.51 18.04 0.78
C LEU A 197 19.20 17.03 1.89
N LEU A 198 19.36 15.74 1.61
CA LEU A 198 19.06 14.64 2.55
C LEU A 198 20.21 14.32 3.52
N ASN A 199 21.42 14.83 3.26
CA ASN A 199 22.59 14.43 4.00
C ASN A 199 22.77 15.32 5.23
N VAL A 200 22.39 14.84 6.41
CA VAL A 200 22.52 15.60 7.67
C VAL A 200 23.95 15.65 8.22
N ASP A 201 24.88 14.89 7.64
CA ASP A 201 26.29 14.93 8.01
C ASP A 201 26.96 16.22 7.53
N LYS A 202 27.98 16.67 8.26
CA LYS A 202 28.79 17.87 7.93
C LYS A 202 29.75 17.66 6.74
N SER A 203 29.56 16.62 5.93
CA SER A 203 30.40 16.37 4.77
C SER A 203 30.19 17.43 3.69
N ALA A 204 31.24 17.69 2.90
CA ALA A 204 31.15 18.60 1.76
C ALA A 204 30.07 18.18 0.75
N TYR A 205 29.43 19.17 0.12
CA TYR A 205 28.42 18.95 -0.90
C TYR A 205 28.99 18.19 -2.11
N LYS A 206 28.24 17.20 -2.60
CA LYS A 206 28.60 16.38 -3.76
C LYS A 206 28.15 17.01 -5.09
N SER A 207 27.16 17.89 -5.05
CA SER A 207 26.70 18.67 -6.19
C SER A 207 27.70 19.78 -6.55
N LYS A 208 27.52 20.38 -7.73
CA LYS A 208 28.38 21.48 -8.20
C LYS A 208 28.16 22.75 -7.38
N SER A 209 29.21 23.56 -7.24
CA SER A 209 29.25 24.76 -6.38
C SER A 209 28.10 25.74 -6.58
N TYR A 210 27.65 25.95 -7.82
CA TYR A 210 26.55 26.86 -8.11
C TYR A 210 25.18 26.39 -7.56
N TYR A 211 25.04 25.13 -7.13
CA TYR A 211 23.84 24.66 -6.43
C TYR A 211 23.90 24.91 -4.91
N HIS A 212 25.09 25.14 -4.34
CA HIS A 212 25.30 25.08 -2.90
C HIS A 212 24.52 26.16 -2.15
N LYS A 213 24.45 27.38 -2.70
CA LYS A 213 23.64 28.48 -2.12
C LYS A 213 22.17 28.08 -2.00
N TRP A 214 21.57 27.61 -3.11
CA TRP A 214 20.18 27.17 -3.12
C TRP A 214 19.95 25.97 -2.18
N ILE A 215 20.87 25.00 -2.14
CA ILE A 215 20.78 23.86 -1.23
C ILE A 215 20.73 24.34 0.22
N THR A 216 21.68 25.19 0.64
CA THR A 216 21.73 25.72 2.01
C THR A 216 20.45 26.46 2.39
N GLU A 217 19.93 27.31 1.50
CA GLU A 217 18.68 28.03 1.71
C GLU A 217 17.48 27.07 1.86
N GLN A 218 17.36 26.08 0.97
CA GLN A 218 16.24 25.13 1.01
C GLN A 218 16.29 24.20 2.21
N ARG A 219 17.48 23.82 2.69
CA ARG A 219 17.64 22.91 3.85
C ARG A 219 16.95 23.43 5.10
N MET A 220 16.87 24.75 5.28
CA MET A 220 16.15 25.36 6.41
C MET A 220 14.64 25.09 6.40
N HIS A 221 14.08 24.76 5.23
CA HIS A 221 12.64 24.51 5.06
C HIS A 221 12.31 23.03 4.81
N VAL A 222 13.20 22.31 4.11
CA VAL A 222 12.99 20.90 3.76
C VAL A 222 13.53 19.93 4.79
N LEU A 223 14.08 20.41 5.91
CA LEU A 223 14.47 19.59 7.06
C LEU A 223 13.95 20.23 8.34
N PRO A 224 13.62 19.44 9.37
CA PRO A 224 13.23 19.99 10.66
C PRO A 224 14.42 20.69 11.34
N ASN A 225 14.15 21.81 12.02
CA ASN A 225 15.17 22.51 12.81
C ASN A 225 15.48 21.74 14.09
N LYS A 226 16.41 20.77 14.01
CA LYS A 226 16.83 19.92 15.13
C LYS A 226 18.32 20.04 15.37
N LYS A 227 18.71 20.01 16.64
CA LYS A 227 20.13 19.99 17.06
C LYS A 227 20.84 18.70 16.70
N LYS A 228 20.14 17.56 16.71
CA LYS A 228 20.69 16.23 16.42
C LYS A 228 19.67 15.37 15.69
N TYR A 229 20.14 14.57 14.76
CA TYR A 229 19.38 13.54 14.06
C TYR A 229 19.73 12.17 14.64
N GLU A 230 18.73 11.30 14.80
CA GLU A 230 18.98 9.96 15.30
C GLU A 230 19.92 9.17 14.36
N LYS A 231 21.01 8.64 14.92
CA LYS A 231 22.12 7.97 14.20
C LYS A 231 22.69 8.80 13.04
N ASP A 232 22.65 10.13 13.15
CA ASP A 232 23.11 11.05 12.10
C ASP A 232 22.49 10.70 10.72
N SER A 233 21.24 10.22 10.73
CA SER A 233 20.56 9.71 9.53
C SER A 233 19.11 10.14 9.50
N ILE A 234 18.72 10.88 8.46
CA ILE A 234 17.30 11.21 8.20
C ILE A 234 16.45 9.94 8.13
N TYR A 235 16.96 8.87 7.51
CA TYR A 235 16.19 7.65 7.32
C TYR A 235 15.82 7.00 8.65
N TYR A 236 16.71 7.08 9.63
CA TYR A 236 16.45 6.56 10.97
C TYR A 236 15.61 7.54 11.80
N ASP A 237 15.91 8.84 11.74
CA ASP A 237 15.15 9.88 12.43
C ASP A 237 13.68 9.96 11.98
N LEU A 238 13.39 9.78 10.69
CA LEU A 238 12.03 9.67 10.16
C LEU A 238 11.23 8.54 10.83
N LYS A 239 11.89 7.44 11.24
CA LYS A 239 11.22 6.34 11.94
C LYS A 239 10.94 6.66 13.40
N CYS A 240 11.78 7.47 14.04
CA CYS A 240 11.63 7.84 15.44
C CYS A 240 10.63 8.99 15.63
N SER A 241 10.76 10.06 14.84
CA SER A 241 9.98 11.30 15.02
C SER A 241 9.46 11.84 13.68
N PRO A 242 8.55 11.11 13.01
CA PRO A 242 8.06 11.50 11.68
C PRO A 242 7.33 12.85 11.67
N MET A 243 6.58 13.18 12.72
CA MET A 243 5.72 14.38 12.73
C MET A 243 6.51 15.69 12.61
N ASP A 244 7.78 15.72 13.02
CA ASP A 244 8.64 16.90 12.90
C ASP A 244 8.89 17.30 11.44
N TYR A 245 8.78 16.35 10.52
CA TYR A 245 8.98 16.55 9.09
C TYR A 245 7.71 17.02 8.38
N PHE A 246 6.56 17.03 9.07
CA PHE A 246 5.28 17.32 8.46
C PHE A 246 5.15 18.76 7.91
N PRO A 247 5.60 19.82 8.63
CA PRO A 247 5.63 21.19 8.09
C PRO A 247 6.46 21.28 6.80
N SER A 248 7.61 20.62 6.74
CA SER A 248 8.46 20.58 5.54
C SER A 248 7.75 19.94 4.34
N MET A 249 6.92 18.90 4.55
CA MET A 249 6.12 18.32 3.46
C MET A 249 5.12 19.31 2.89
N ILE A 250 4.48 20.12 3.74
CA ILE A 250 3.55 21.19 3.32
C ILE A 250 4.32 22.23 2.51
N TYR A 251 5.46 22.72 3.03
CA TYR A 251 6.33 23.68 2.33
C TYR A 251 6.69 23.19 0.93
N MET A 252 7.30 22.00 0.82
CA MET A 252 7.77 21.46 -0.46
C MET A 252 6.63 21.36 -1.49
N MET A 253 5.46 20.91 -1.06
CA MET A 253 4.34 20.73 -1.96
C MET A 253 3.62 22.02 -2.31
N LYS A 254 3.62 23.03 -1.43
CA LYS A 254 3.17 24.38 -1.79
C LYS A 254 4.04 24.99 -2.90
N GLN A 255 5.36 24.80 -2.83
CA GLN A 255 6.27 25.23 -3.90
C GLN A 255 6.00 24.50 -5.22
N VAL A 256 5.73 23.19 -5.16
CA VAL A 256 5.35 22.42 -6.36
C VAL A 256 4.01 22.89 -6.94
N GLU A 257 3.05 23.24 -6.10
CA GLU A 257 1.74 23.75 -6.54
C GLU A 257 1.83 25.12 -7.21
N ARG A 258 2.72 26.00 -6.73
CA ARG A 258 2.97 27.33 -7.33
C ARG A 258 3.53 27.26 -8.75
N GLU A 259 4.18 26.15 -9.12
CA GLU A 259 4.67 25.89 -10.47
C GLU A 259 3.61 25.21 -11.36
N ASP A 260 2.33 25.22 -10.96
CA ASP A 260 1.19 24.56 -11.61
C ASP A 260 1.41 23.05 -11.87
N GLU A 261 2.28 22.43 -11.08
CA GLU A 261 2.63 21.02 -11.19
C GLU A 261 1.85 20.17 -10.17
N SER A 262 1.56 18.92 -10.54
CA SER A 262 0.72 18.07 -9.67
C SER A 262 1.39 17.76 -8.33
N VAL A 263 0.65 17.97 -7.25
CA VAL A 263 1.10 17.79 -5.86
C VAL A 263 0.96 16.33 -5.39
N ASN A 264 1.88 15.91 -4.51
CA ASN A 264 1.76 14.65 -3.76
C ASN A 264 0.79 14.82 -2.56
N ILE A 265 0.16 13.73 -2.10
CA ILE A 265 -0.87 13.81 -1.05
C ILE A 265 -0.23 14.03 0.32
N VAL A 266 -0.07 15.29 0.73
CA VAL A 266 0.48 15.67 2.05
C VAL A 266 -0.44 15.20 3.18
N PHE A 267 -1.73 15.49 3.06
CA PHE A 267 -2.75 15.18 4.05
C PHE A 267 -3.54 13.92 3.65
N PRO A 268 -3.52 12.85 4.46
CA PRO A 268 -4.34 11.67 4.20
C PRO A 268 -5.83 12.02 4.19
N LEU A 269 -6.54 11.69 3.11
CA LEU A 269 -7.99 11.88 2.97
C LEU A 269 -8.67 10.57 2.55
N ARG A 270 -9.92 10.35 2.97
CA ARG A 270 -10.74 9.25 2.46
C ARG A 270 -11.41 9.63 1.14
N SER A 271 -11.02 8.97 0.06
CA SER A 271 -11.66 9.14 -1.25
C SER A 271 -12.88 8.25 -1.47
N GLU A 272 -12.90 7.06 -0.87
CA GLU A 272 -14.00 6.09 -0.99
C GLU A 272 -14.91 6.20 0.24
N ILE A 273 -16.21 6.33 0.01
CA ILE A 273 -17.21 6.50 1.07
C ILE A 273 -17.91 5.20 1.48
N ALA A 274 -17.58 4.07 0.84
CA ALA A 274 -18.04 2.76 1.28
C ALA A 274 -17.54 2.44 2.70
N PRO A 275 -18.38 1.89 3.60
CA PRO A 275 -18.01 1.66 4.99
C PRO A 275 -16.85 0.67 5.16
N LYS A 276 -16.05 0.88 6.22
CA LYS A 276 -14.77 0.18 6.42
C LYS A 276 -14.73 -0.50 7.78
N TYR A 277 -13.68 -1.29 7.98
CA TYR A 277 -13.52 -2.07 9.20
C TYR A 277 -13.38 -1.15 10.41
N ILE A 278 -14.17 -1.41 11.44
CA ILE A 278 -14.01 -0.87 12.80
C ILE A 278 -13.58 -1.99 13.74
N ARG A 279 -12.98 -1.65 14.88
CA ARG A 279 -12.61 -2.62 15.91
C ARG A 279 -13.69 -2.63 17.00
N LEU A 280 -14.11 -3.82 17.40
CA LEU A 280 -15.07 -4.06 18.47
C LEU A 280 -14.39 -4.93 19.52
N ASP A 281 -14.31 -4.41 20.74
CA ASP A 281 -13.87 -5.11 21.95
C ASP A 281 -15.06 -5.37 22.88
N THR A 282 -14.82 -6.04 24.00
CA THR A 282 -15.83 -6.34 25.02
C THR A 282 -16.59 -5.08 25.48
N THR A 283 -15.89 -3.96 25.68
CA THR A 283 -16.49 -2.66 26.05
C THR A 283 -17.47 -2.17 25.00
N THR A 284 -17.08 -2.25 23.74
CA THR A 284 -17.90 -1.84 22.61
C THR A 284 -19.13 -2.73 22.47
N LEU A 285 -19.01 -4.04 22.66
CA LEU A 285 -20.15 -4.96 22.61
C LEU A 285 -21.20 -4.61 23.67
N VAL A 286 -20.79 -4.37 24.92
CA VAL A 286 -21.70 -3.96 26.00
C VAL A 286 -22.36 -2.62 25.68
N ASN A 287 -21.61 -1.66 25.13
CA ASN A 287 -22.16 -0.35 24.80
C ASN A 287 -23.13 -0.37 23.62
N LEU A 288 -22.82 -1.15 22.58
CA LEU A 288 -23.61 -1.18 21.33
C LEU A 288 -24.74 -2.21 21.35
N LEU A 289 -24.48 -3.43 21.83
CA LEU A 289 -25.37 -4.57 21.60
C LEU A 289 -26.21 -4.96 22.82
N LEU A 290 -25.73 -4.69 24.05
CA LEU A 290 -26.48 -5.02 25.26
C LEU A 290 -27.71 -4.12 25.38
N ARG A 291 -28.90 -4.71 25.34
CA ARG A 291 -30.18 -4.01 25.54
C ARG A 291 -30.58 -4.02 27.02
N LYS A 292 -31.48 -3.10 27.39
CA LYS A 292 -32.00 -2.99 28.77
C LYS A 292 -32.60 -4.30 29.27
N GLU A 293 -33.36 -5.01 28.40
CA GLU A 293 -33.96 -6.31 28.75
C GLU A 293 -32.91 -7.38 29.11
N GLN A 294 -31.69 -7.26 28.59
CA GLN A 294 -30.64 -8.27 28.73
C GLN A 294 -29.71 -7.97 29.91
N GLY A 295 -29.85 -6.81 30.54
CA GLY A 295 -29.08 -6.42 31.71
C GLY A 295 -28.65 -4.95 31.72
N ASN A 296 -28.05 -4.56 32.85
CA ASN A 296 -27.60 -3.19 33.07
C ASN A 296 -26.16 -2.99 32.55
N LYS A 297 -25.97 -2.08 31.59
CA LYS A 297 -24.63 -1.71 31.08
C LYS A 297 -23.67 -1.24 32.20
N GLY A 298 -24.18 -0.61 33.25
CA GLY A 298 -23.39 -0.15 34.40
C GLY A 298 -22.81 -1.31 35.23
N TYR A 299 -23.50 -2.45 35.29
CA TYR A 299 -23.03 -3.64 35.99
C TYR A 299 -21.68 -4.12 35.43
N TYR A 300 -21.56 -4.18 34.10
CA TYR A 300 -20.32 -4.63 33.44
C TYR A 300 -19.20 -3.58 33.49
N LYS A 301 -19.52 -2.29 33.69
CA LYS A 301 -18.53 -1.20 33.73
C LYS A 301 -17.87 -1.02 35.09
N THR A 302 -18.37 -1.68 36.13
CA THR A 302 -17.91 -1.51 37.51
C THR A 302 -17.27 -2.79 38.03
N LYS A 303 -16.46 -2.69 39.10
CA LYS A 303 -15.88 -3.83 39.83
C LYS A 303 -15.09 -4.83 38.98
N GLY A 304 -14.55 -4.42 37.83
CA GLY A 304 -13.83 -5.32 36.92
C GLY A 304 -14.71 -6.37 36.21
N ASN A 305 -16.03 -6.25 36.30
CA ASN A 305 -16.98 -7.24 35.77
C ASN A 305 -16.84 -7.46 34.26
N LEU A 306 -16.44 -6.43 33.50
CA LEU A 306 -16.16 -6.56 32.06
C LEU A 306 -15.15 -7.67 31.78
N LYS A 307 -14.09 -7.75 32.60
CA LYS A 307 -13.02 -8.74 32.43
C LYS A 307 -13.41 -10.10 32.99
N LYS A 308 -14.12 -10.11 34.12
CA LYS A 308 -14.61 -11.34 34.77
C LYS A 308 -15.55 -12.14 33.86
N TYR A 309 -16.49 -11.45 33.21
CA TYR A 309 -17.52 -12.06 32.36
C TYR A 309 -17.19 -11.93 30.86
N GLU A 310 -15.93 -11.72 30.51
CA GLU A 310 -15.52 -11.44 29.14
C GLU A 310 -15.91 -12.58 28.18
N ASP A 311 -15.60 -13.82 28.54
CA ASP A 311 -15.95 -15.00 27.74
C ASP A 311 -17.47 -15.16 27.58
N GLU A 312 -18.24 -14.92 28.64
CA GLU A 312 -19.70 -15.02 28.64
C GLU A 312 -20.34 -13.96 27.75
N ILE A 313 -19.87 -12.70 27.81
CA ILE A 313 -20.33 -11.61 26.94
C ILE A 313 -20.10 -11.99 25.47
N TRP A 314 -18.91 -12.50 25.15
CA TRP A 314 -18.59 -12.91 23.78
C TRP A 314 -19.40 -14.13 23.34
N GLN A 315 -19.59 -15.12 24.21
CA GLN A 315 -20.47 -16.27 23.97
C GLN A 315 -21.93 -15.84 23.77
N PHE A 316 -22.40 -14.79 24.42
CA PHE A 316 -23.77 -14.30 24.29
C PHE A 316 -24.04 -13.73 22.89
N PHE A 317 -23.12 -12.90 22.36
CA PHE A 317 -23.30 -12.26 21.05
C PHE A 317 -22.74 -13.08 19.87
N PHE A 318 -21.79 -13.98 20.12
CA PHE A 318 -21.08 -14.72 19.08
C PHE A 318 -21.04 -16.23 19.35
N ARG A 319 -20.95 -16.97 18.25
CA ARG A 319 -20.77 -18.41 18.19
C ARG A 319 -19.31 -18.79 18.45
N THR A 320 -18.82 -18.51 19.66
CA THR A 320 -17.41 -18.71 20.05
C THR A 320 -17.02 -20.19 20.13
N GLU A 321 -17.99 -21.12 20.15
CA GLU A 321 -17.77 -22.57 20.04
C GLU A 321 -17.18 -23.00 18.69
N ARG A 322 -17.27 -22.14 17.67
CA ARG A 322 -16.80 -22.47 16.32
C ARG A 322 -15.28 -22.48 16.25
N LYS A 323 -14.74 -23.41 15.44
CA LYS A 323 -13.31 -23.55 15.13
C LYS A 323 -12.61 -22.23 14.72
N ILE A 324 -13.34 -21.27 14.16
CA ILE A 324 -12.82 -19.95 13.78
C ILE A 324 -12.26 -19.15 14.97
N PHE A 325 -12.70 -19.44 16.21
CA PHE A 325 -12.22 -18.86 17.46
C PHE A 325 -11.10 -19.69 18.13
N THR A 326 -10.64 -20.75 17.47
CA THR A 326 -9.56 -21.62 17.98
C THR A 326 -8.32 -21.53 17.10
N LYS A 327 -7.14 -21.35 17.72
CA LYS A 327 -5.87 -21.28 16.99
C LYS A 327 -4.70 -21.82 17.81
N THR A 328 -4.00 -22.81 17.29
CA THR A 328 -2.82 -23.42 17.95
C THR A 328 -1.77 -22.36 18.26
N GLY A 329 -1.33 -22.30 19.53
CA GLY A 329 -0.34 -21.33 20.02
C GLY A 329 -0.89 -19.94 20.37
N TYR A 330 -2.18 -19.70 20.16
CA TYR A 330 -2.82 -18.41 20.42
C TYR A 330 -4.09 -18.56 21.26
N SER A 331 -4.51 -17.47 21.89
CA SER A 331 -5.80 -17.29 22.55
C SER A 331 -6.63 -16.26 21.80
N PHE A 332 -7.96 -16.43 21.79
CA PHE A 332 -8.85 -15.37 21.33
C PHE A 332 -8.61 -14.12 22.20
N HIS A 333 -8.43 -12.97 21.56
CA HIS A 333 -8.10 -11.71 22.24
C HIS A 333 -9.33 -10.86 22.54
N HIS A 334 -10.52 -11.46 22.51
CA HIS A 334 -11.79 -10.78 22.81
C HIS A 334 -11.96 -9.48 22.03
N MET A 335 -11.56 -9.54 20.77
CA MET A 335 -11.59 -8.41 19.84
C MET A 335 -11.82 -8.92 18.41
N ILE A 336 -12.72 -8.24 17.70
CA ILE A 336 -12.93 -8.44 16.27
C ILE A 336 -12.77 -7.12 15.53
N SER A 337 -12.47 -7.21 14.24
CA SER A 337 -12.59 -6.08 13.33
C SER A 337 -13.59 -6.41 12.23
N THR A 338 -14.57 -5.54 11.98
CA THR A 338 -15.68 -5.82 11.06
C THR A 338 -16.04 -4.60 10.24
N ASP A 339 -16.37 -4.80 8.97
CA ASP A 339 -17.05 -3.80 8.13
C ASP A 339 -18.56 -4.07 8.08
N GLY A 340 -19.13 -4.86 9.01
CA GLY A 340 -20.53 -5.25 9.02
C GLY A 340 -20.86 -6.45 8.11
N ILE A 341 -19.95 -6.86 7.22
CA ILE A 341 -20.13 -8.02 6.34
C ILE A 341 -19.05 -9.07 6.58
N GLY A 342 -17.79 -8.68 6.43
CA GLY A 342 -16.64 -9.50 6.76
C GLY A 342 -16.13 -9.15 8.15
N VAL A 343 -15.60 -10.15 8.83
CA VAL A 343 -15.08 -10.02 10.20
C VAL A 343 -13.73 -10.72 10.30
N SER A 344 -12.79 -10.07 10.99
CA SER A 344 -11.49 -10.60 11.36
C SER A 344 -11.48 -10.83 12.87
N VAL A 345 -11.31 -12.07 13.30
CA VAL A 345 -11.17 -12.44 14.71
C VAL A 345 -9.70 -12.28 15.09
N LEU A 346 -9.41 -11.53 16.15
CA LEU A 346 -8.05 -11.26 16.62
C LEU A 346 -7.62 -12.25 17.70
N PHE A 347 -6.38 -12.71 17.58
CA PHE A 347 -5.75 -13.66 18.49
C PHE A 347 -4.44 -13.09 19.02
N LEU A 348 -4.14 -13.38 20.28
CA LEU A 348 -2.87 -13.05 20.94
C LEU A 348 -2.12 -14.33 21.32
N ARG A 349 -0.80 -14.34 21.17
CA ARG A 349 0.04 -15.49 21.53
C ARG A 349 -0.13 -15.84 23.02
N LYS A 350 -0.31 -17.13 23.33
CA LYS A 350 -0.72 -17.58 24.69
C LYS A 350 0.20 -17.09 25.81
N ASP A 351 1.52 -17.04 25.56
CA ASP A 351 2.52 -16.61 26.54
C ASP A 351 2.50 -15.11 26.85
N LEU A 352 1.80 -14.31 26.04
CA LEU A 352 1.66 -12.86 26.16
C LEU A 352 0.32 -12.43 26.76
N VAL A 353 -0.62 -13.36 26.95
CA VAL A 353 -1.92 -13.06 27.57
C VAL A 353 -1.71 -12.55 28.99
N GLY A 354 -2.33 -11.41 29.32
CA GLY A 354 -2.20 -10.76 30.63
C GLY A 354 -0.87 -10.06 30.88
N LYS A 355 0.05 -10.02 29.90
CA LYS A 355 1.36 -9.37 30.04
C LYS A 355 1.43 -8.07 29.25
N LYS A 356 2.29 -7.15 29.71
CA LYS A 356 2.68 -5.98 28.93
C LYS A 356 3.40 -6.45 27.66
N LEU A 357 2.87 -6.09 26.51
CA LEU A 357 3.44 -6.51 25.23
C LEU A 357 4.79 -5.81 25.02
N PRO A 358 5.86 -6.54 24.70
CA PRO A 358 7.13 -5.91 24.37
C PRO A 358 7.00 -5.19 23.03
N MET A 359 7.86 -4.18 22.82
CA MET A 359 7.88 -3.44 21.56
C MET A 359 8.32 -4.37 20.43
N MET A 360 7.45 -4.59 19.44
CA MET A 360 7.75 -5.50 18.35
C MET A 360 8.75 -4.83 17.40
N LYS A 361 10.01 -5.27 17.40
CA LYS A 361 10.95 -4.86 16.36
C LYS A 361 10.50 -5.51 15.04
N THR A 362 9.89 -4.74 14.14
CA THR A 362 9.66 -5.20 12.77
C THR A 362 11.02 -5.36 12.10
N LYS A 363 11.54 -6.59 12.06
CA LYS A 363 12.71 -6.92 11.25
C LYS A 363 12.31 -6.67 9.80
N ALA A 364 12.85 -5.63 9.19
CA ALA A 364 12.70 -5.45 7.75
C ALA A 364 13.33 -6.68 7.08
N THR A 365 12.53 -7.51 6.40
CA THR A 365 13.07 -8.55 5.53
C THR A 365 13.80 -7.85 4.39
N LYS A 366 15.12 -7.73 4.53
CA LYS A 366 16.02 -7.31 3.44
C LYS A 366 15.88 -8.36 2.33
N GLU A 367 15.65 -7.90 1.10
CA GLU A 367 15.76 -8.78 -0.06
C GLU A 367 17.25 -9.12 -0.20
N LEU A 368 17.58 -10.41 -0.28
CA LEU A 368 18.96 -10.88 -0.43
C LEU A 368 19.13 -11.40 -1.85
N TYR A 369 20.22 -11.02 -2.52
CA TYR A 369 20.60 -11.63 -3.78
C TYR A 369 21.33 -12.95 -3.53
N ILE A 370 21.17 -13.92 -4.43
CA ILE A 370 21.86 -15.21 -4.31
C ILE A 370 23.38 -15.03 -4.34
N ASP A 371 23.87 -14.10 -5.18
CA ASP A 371 25.30 -13.80 -5.37
C ASP A 371 25.92 -13.04 -4.17
N GLU A 372 25.11 -12.57 -3.22
CA GLU A 372 25.55 -11.82 -2.02
C GLU A 372 25.68 -12.72 -0.78
N LEU A 373 25.50 -14.04 -0.90
CA LEU A 373 25.57 -14.95 0.24
C LEU A 373 27.01 -15.40 0.51
N ASP A 374 27.42 -15.35 1.77
CA ASP A 374 28.73 -15.85 2.21
C ASP A 374 28.77 -17.37 2.36
N ASN A 375 27.61 -18.01 2.57
CA ASN A 375 27.52 -19.43 2.87
C ASN A 375 26.33 -20.13 2.17
N TYR A 376 26.67 -21.12 1.33
CA TYR A 376 25.72 -21.90 0.53
C TYR A 376 25.49 -23.34 1.04
N LYS A 377 26.15 -23.77 2.14
CA LYS A 377 26.09 -25.17 2.63
C LYS A 377 24.65 -25.67 2.81
N ASN A 378 23.77 -24.82 3.32
CA ASN A 378 22.36 -25.14 3.56
C ASN A 378 21.47 -25.10 2.29
N LEU A 379 22.03 -24.71 1.14
CA LEU A 379 21.35 -24.60 -0.15
C LEU A 379 21.79 -25.69 -1.14
N GLN A 380 23.02 -26.19 -1.03
CA GLN A 380 23.59 -27.22 -1.92
C GLN A 380 22.80 -28.54 -1.91
N SER A 381 22.19 -28.89 -0.78
CA SER A 381 21.34 -30.08 -0.65
C SER A 381 19.89 -29.88 -1.11
N LYS A 382 19.52 -28.67 -1.52
CA LYS A 382 18.14 -28.31 -1.88
C LYS A 382 17.94 -28.29 -3.39
N LYS A 383 16.74 -28.62 -3.83
CA LYS A 383 16.31 -28.41 -5.21
C LYS A 383 16.21 -26.91 -5.50
N ILE A 384 16.88 -26.47 -6.55
CA ILE A 384 16.87 -25.08 -7.01
C ILE A 384 15.69 -24.88 -7.95
N VAL A 385 14.90 -23.83 -7.71
CA VAL A 385 13.83 -23.41 -8.62
C VAL A 385 14.10 -22.00 -9.10
N GLY A 386 14.40 -21.87 -10.41
CA GLY A 386 14.57 -20.58 -11.10
C GLY A 386 13.21 -20.02 -11.53
N ILE A 387 12.93 -18.76 -11.18
CA ILE A 387 11.66 -18.10 -11.47
C ILE A 387 11.86 -16.82 -12.26
N ASP A 388 11.28 -16.75 -13.46
CA ASP A 388 11.10 -15.51 -14.22
C ASP A 388 9.76 -14.84 -13.82
N ALA A 389 9.83 -13.57 -13.44
CA ALA A 389 8.66 -12.81 -12.99
C ALA A 389 8.19 -11.85 -14.09
N GLY A 390 6.89 -11.91 -14.43
CA GLY A 390 6.36 -11.16 -15.57
C GLY A 390 5.00 -10.51 -15.34
N LYS A 391 4.41 -10.02 -16.46
CA LYS A 391 3.07 -9.40 -16.47
C LYS A 391 1.97 -10.32 -16.94
N CYS A 392 2.25 -11.15 -17.94
CA CYS A 392 1.27 -12.09 -18.48
C CYS A 392 1.31 -13.36 -17.64
N ASP A 393 2.49 -13.96 -17.56
CA ASP A 393 2.81 -14.95 -16.55
C ASP A 393 3.41 -14.21 -15.35
N LEU A 394 2.74 -14.31 -14.21
CA LEU A 394 3.17 -13.63 -12.98
C LEU A 394 4.45 -14.27 -12.45
N ILE A 395 4.52 -15.59 -12.57
CA ILE A 395 5.72 -16.40 -12.37
C ILE A 395 5.74 -17.53 -13.40
N TYR A 396 6.92 -17.81 -13.92
CA TYR A 396 7.25 -19.01 -14.67
C TYR A 396 8.41 -19.69 -13.93
N CYS A 397 8.28 -20.96 -13.58
CA CYS A 397 9.21 -21.67 -12.71
C CYS A 397 9.77 -22.90 -13.40
N VAL A 398 11.06 -23.15 -13.20
CA VAL A 398 11.77 -24.36 -13.66
C VAL A 398 12.73 -24.87 -12.60
N ASP A 399 12.94 -26.18 -12.52
CA ASP A 399 13.94 -26.82 -11.65
C ASP A 399 15.17 -27.34 -12.40
N GLY A 400 15.36 -26.88 -13.64
CA GLY A 400 16.49 -27.24 -14.48
C GLY A 400 16.50 -26.47 -15.81
N ALA A 401 17.64 -26.49 -16.49
CA ALA A 401 17.81 -25.83 -17.79
C ALA A 401 17.58 -26.74 -19.01
N ASN A 402 17.48 -28.06 -18.80
CA ASN A 402 17.21 -29.04 -19.85
C ASN A 402 15.72 -29.05 -20.26
N LYS A 403 15.34 -29.89 -21.23
CA LYS A 403 13.94 -29.97 -21.70
C LYS A 403 13.02 -30.72 -20.73
N ASP A 404 13.57 -31.67 -19.97
CA ASP A 404 12.82 -32.55 -19.07
C ASP A 404 12.55 -31.91 -17.70
N ALA A 405 13.12 -30.74 -17.42
CA ALA A 405 12.90 -30.01 -16.19
C ALA A 405 11.43 -29.66 -15.99
N ASN A 406 10.97 -29.86 -14.75
CA ASN A 406 9.60 -29.58 -14.33
C ASN A 406 9.27 -28.11 -14.52
N VAL A 407 8.02 -27.86 -14.90
CA VAL A 407 7.54 -26.51 -15.21
C VAL A 407 6.32 -26.19 -14.40
N PHE A 408 6.29 -24.98 -13.85
CA PHE A 408 5.08 -24.41 -13.29
C PHE A 408 4.87 -23.00 -13.83
N ARG A 409 3.64 -22.68 -14.22
CA ARG A 409 3.27 -21.37 -14.73
C ARG A 409 2.03 -20.87 -14.00
N TYR A 410 2.11 -19.64 -13.51
CA TYR A 410 0.99 -18.98 -12.88
C TYR A 410 0.69 -17.65 -13.59
N SER A 411 -0.44 -17.58 -14.29
CA SER A 411 -0.77 -16.45 -15.17
C SER A 411 -1.70 -15.43 -14.54
N GLN A 412 -1.60 -14.19 -15.01
CA GLN A 412 -2.49 -13.10 -14.64
C GLN A 412 -3.93 -13.36 -15.06
N ASP A 413 -4.14 -14.08 -16.18
CA ASP A 413 -5.48 -14.43 -16.67
C ASP A 413 -6.13 -15.51 -15.78
N GLN A 414 -5.36 -16.53 -15.37
CA GLN A 414 -5.81 -17.51 -14.37
C GLN A 414 -6.20 -16.78 -13.08
N ARG A 415 -5.33 -15.90 -12.56
CA ARG A 415 -5.63 -15.10 -11.37
C ARG A 415 -6.89 -14.27 -11.53
N ARG A 416 -7.08 -13.59 -12.67
CA ARG A 416 -8.26 -12.75 -12.93
C ARG A 416 -9.56 -13.58 -12.91
N LYS A 417 -9.54 -14.78 -13.50
CA LYS A 417 -10.67 -15.72 -13.52
C LYS A 417 -10.98 -16.26 -12.13
N GLU A 418 -9.98 -16.82 -11.45
CA GLU A 418 -10.15 -17.47 -10.14
C GLU A 418 -10.52 -16.48 -9.03
N THR A 419 -10.00 -15.24 -9.07
CA THR A 419 -10.37 -14.18 -8.11
C THR A 419 -11.73 -13.54 -8.37
N LYS A 420 -12.36 -13.83 -9.52
CA LYS A 420 -13.61 -13.20 -10.01
C LYS A 420 -13.50 -11.67 -10.13
N MET A 421 -12.28 -11.12 -10.25
CA MET A 421 -12.05 -9.67 -10.24
C MET A 421 -12.84 -8.94 -11.32
N LYS A 422 -12.83 -9.46 -12.56
CA LYS A 422 -13.58 -8.87 -13.69
C LYS A 422 -15.08 -8.93 -13.46
N LYS A 423 -15.61 -10.06 -12.97
CA LYS A 423 -17.03 -10.22 -12.64
C LYS A 423 -17.47 -9.18 -11.61
N PHE A 424 -16.72 -9.02 -10.52
CA PHE A 424 -17.06 -8.05 -9.48
C PHE A 424 -16.96 -6.60 -9.97
N ASN A 425 -15.98 -6.27 -10.81
CA ASN A 425 -15.89 -4.94 -11.41
C ASN A 425 -17.08 -4.65 -12.34
N ASN A 426 -17.51 -5.62 -13.14
CA ASN A 426 -18.68 -5.46 -14.00
C ASN A 426 -19.96 -5.22 -13.20
N ILE A 427 -20.15 -5.92 -12.08
CA ILE A 427 -21.30 -5.71 -11.18
C ILE A 427 -21.26 -4.28 -10.60
N ILE A 428 -20.10 -3.83 -10.13
CA ILE A 428 -19.94 -2.47 -9.61
C ILE A 428 -20.24 -1.44 -10.70
N LEU A 429 -19.73 -1.64 -11.92
CA LEU A 429 -19.97 -0.73 -13.03
C LEU A 429 -21.45 -0.65 -13.40
N ALA A 430 -22.14 -1.79 -13.47
CA ALA A 430 -23.59 -1.85 -13.70
C ALA A 430 -24.38 -1.17 -12.56
N MET A 431 -23.94 -1.29 -11.30
CA MET A 431 -24.57 -0.54 -10.21
C MET A 431 -24.37 0.97 -10.36
N LYS A 432 -23.23 1.42 -10.90
CA LYS A 432 -22.92 2.84 -11.08
C LYS A 432 -23.69 3.51 -12.22
N THR A 433 -24.33 2.75 -13.12
CA THR A 433 -25.23 3.30 -14.14
C THR A 433 -26.60 3.66 -13.57
N ASN A 434 -26.91 3.26 -12.34
CA ASN A 434 -28.12 3.71 -11.64
C ASN A 434 -28.12 5.24 -11.49
N LYS A 435 -29.30 5.83 -11.62
CA LYS A 435 -29.49 7.28 -11.50
C LYS A 435 -30.03 7.65 -10.12
N ILE A 436 -29.52 8.74 -9.56
CA ILE A 436 -30.02 9.41 -8.36
C ILE A 436 -30.17 10.88 -8.76
N GLY A 437 -31.36 11.48 -8.56
CA GLY A 437 -31.59 12.87 -8.98
C GLY A 437 -31.30 13.13 -10.47
N GLY A 438 -31.61 12.17 -11.35
CA GLY A 438 -31.41 12.30 -12.81
C GLY A 438 -29.98 12.03 -13.32
N LYS A 439 -28.96 12.05 -12.45
CA LYS A 439 -27.55 11.77 -12.78
C LYS A 439 -27.14 10.36 -12.35
N THR A 440 -26.30 9.71 -13.16
CA THR A 440 -25.64 8.46 -12.82
C THR A 440 -24.55 8.66 -11.78
N ILE A 441 -24.16 7.59 -11.09
CA ILE A 441 -23.06 7.64 -10.11
C ILE A 441 -21.73 8.02 -10.78
N ILE A 442 -21.52 7.62 -12.04
CA ILE A 442 -20.32 7.96 -12.81
C ILE A 442 -20.26 9.46 -13.09
N GLU A 443 -21.40 10.08 -13.40
CA GLU A 443 -21.48 11.53 -13.63
C GLU A 443 -21.14 12.31 -12.36
N TYR A 444 -21.70 11.93 -11.20
CA TYR A 444 -21.30 12.54 -9.92
C TYR A 444 -19.81 12.36 -9.61
N GLU A 445 -19.24 11.17 -9.85
CA GLU A 445 -17.80 10.95 -9.66
C GLU A 445 -16.93 11.78 -10.61
N THR A 446 -17.44 12.05 -11.82
CA THR A 446 -16.76 12.86 -12.82
C THR A 446 -16.82 14.34 -12.47
N GLU A 447 -17.95 14.83 -11.95
CA GLU A 447 -18.11 16.20 -11.43
C GLU A 447 -17.04 16.51 -10.36
N LEU A 448 -16.88 15.61 -9.38
CA LEU A 448 -15.85 15.75 -8.34
C LEU A 448 -14.42 15.73 -8.89
N SER A 449 -14.18 15.09 -10.05
CA SER A 449 -12.83 14.96 -10.62
C SER A 449 -12.25 16.28 -11.13
N ASN A 450 -13.11 17.28 -11.35
CA ASN A 450 -12.70 18.64 -11.71
C ASN A 450 -12.06 19.41 -10.55
N PHE A 451 -12.26 18.94 -9.31
CA PHE A 451 -11.74 19.57 -8.10
C PHE A 451 -10.50 18.86 -7.57
N ASN A 452 -9.51 19.63 -7.12
CA ASN A 452 -8.24 19.06 -6.66
C ASN A 452 -8.22 18.83 -5.16
N LYS A 453 -8.55 17.61 -4.71
CA LYS A 453 -8.43 17.21 -3.30
C LYS A 453 -7.03 17.38 -2.68
N LYS A 454 -5.98 17.43 -3.51
CA LYS A 454 -4.58 17.51 -3.06
C LYS A 454 -4.09 18.93 -2.86
N THR A 455 -4.87 19.92 -3.28
CA THR A 455 -4.49 21.33 -3.18
C THR A 455 -4.17 21.72 -1.74
N LEU A 456 -3.17 22.59 -1.59
CA LEU A 456 -2.76 23.23 -0.36
C LEU A 456 -3.15 24.72 -0.37
N ASP A 457 -3.96 25.13 -1.34
CA ASP A 457 -4.66 26.41 -1.33
C ASP A 457 -5.99 26.25 -0.56
N ILE A 458 -6.20 27.08 0.45
CA ILE A 458 -7.36 26.98 1.35
C ILE A 458 -8.66 27.21 0.60
N THR A 459 -8.70 28.19 -0.31
CA THR A 459 -9.90 28.56 -1.07
C THR A 459 -10.30 27.42 -2.01
N LYS A 460 -9.35 26.93 -2.82
CA LYS A 460 -9.57 25.77 -3.71
C LYS A 460 -9.94 24.52 -2.92
N PHE A 461 -9.40 24.35 -1.70
CA PHE A 461 -9.76 23.23 -0.87
C PHE A 461 -11.17 23.35 -0.27
N LYS A 462 -11.62 24.55 0.12
CA LYS A 462 -13.00 24.80 0.57
C LYS A 462 -14.00 24.52 -0.54
N GLU A 463 -13.72 24.93 -1.77
CA GLU A 463 -14.53 24.58 -2.96
C GLU A 463 -14.63 23.06 -3.15
N TYR A 464 -13.50 22.36 -3.07
CA TYR A 464 -13.50 20.89 -3.09
C TYR A 464 -14.34 20.29 -1.95
N LEU A 465 -14.29 20.84 -0.73
CA LEU A 465 -15.03 20.33 0.41
C LEU A 465 -16.53 20.48 0.23
N GLN A 466 -17.00 21.66 -0.19
CA GLN A 466 -18.41 21.93 -0.48
C GLN A 466 -18.95 20.89 -1.47
N GLU A 467 -18.27 20.73 -2.59
CA GLU A 467 -18.71 19.81 -3.63
C GLU A 467 -18.57 18.34 -3.21
N LYS A 468 -17.49 18.00 -2.50
CA LYS A 468 -17.29 16.65 -1.97
C LYS A 468 -18.38 16.25 -0.99
N ASN A 469 -18.76 17.13 -0.08
CA ASN A 469 -19.75 16.84 0.96
C ASN A 469 -21.16 16.78 0.37
N ARG A 470 -21.49 17.66 -0.57
CA ARG A 470 -22.72 17.60 -1.37
C ARG A 470 -22.88 16.25 -2.09
N ILE A 471 -21.87 15.84 -2.86
CA ILE A 471 -21.87 14.55 -3.55
C ILE A 471 -21.90 13.38 -2.56
N ASN A 472 -21.14 13.45 -1.48
CA ASN A 472 -21.11 12.38 -0.48
C ASN A 472 -22.49 12.17 0.14
N ASN A 473 -23.21 13.24 0.49
CA ASN A 473 -24.57 13.15 1.04
C ASN A 473 -25.49 12.34 0.11
N ILE A 474 -25.48 12.67 -1.18
CA ILE A 474 -26.27 11.97 -2.21
C ILE A 474 -25.84 10.49 -2.36
N LEU A 475 -24.54 10.21 -2.31
CA LEU A 475 -23.98 8.90 -2.64
C LEU A 475 -23.76 7.98 -1.42
N PHE A 476 -23.95 8.46 -0.20
CA PHE A 476 -23.69 7.67 1.02
C PHE A 476 -24.54 6.42 1.09
N ASP A 477 -25.85 6.54 0.83
CA ASP A 477 -26.77 5.40 0.86
C ASP A 477 -26.46 4.39 -0.24
N PHE A 478 -26.10 4.88 -1.43
CA PHE A 478 -25.66 4.04 -2.53
C PHE A 478 -24.46 3.18 -2.11
N TYR A 479 -23.38 3.80 -1.63
CA TYR A 479 -22.16 3.09 -1.23
C TYR A 479 -22.26 2.36 0.12
N GLY A 480 -23.27 2.70 0.93
CA GLY A 480 -23.62 2.02 2.18
C GLY A 480 -24.18 0.61 1.95
N LYS A 481 -24.73 0.33 0.76
CA LYS A 481 -25.26 -0.99 0.37
C LYS A 481 -24.26 -2.09 0.66
N GLU A 482 -24.73 -3.16 1.30
CA GLU A 482 -23.91 -4.31 1.68
C GLU A 482 -23.16 -4.95 0.51
N LEU A 483 -23.72 -4.86 -0.71
CA LEU A 483 -23.16 -5.44 -1.93
C LEU A 483 -21.68 -5.04 -2.11
N PHE A 484 -21.33 -3.76 -1.94
CA PHE A 484 -19.95 -3.28 -2.13
C PHE A 484 -18.97 -4.00 -1.18
N ARG A 485 -19.36 -4.12 0.09
CA ARG A 485 -18.59 -4.82 1.12
C ARG A 485 -18.56 -6.34 0.87
N LYS A 486 -19.66 -6.95 0.42
CA LYS A 486 -19.72 -8.37 0.01
C LYS A 486 -18.78 -8.68 -1.16
N LEU A 487 -18.76 -7.85 -2.21
CA LEU A 487 -17.87 -8.02 -3.36
C LEU A 487 -16.39 -7.86 -2.96
N LYS A 488 -16.09 -6.88 -2.09
CA LYS A 488 -14.74 -6.68 -1.54
C LYS A 488 -14.28 -7.86 -0.68
N PHE A 489 -15.15 -8.35 0.20
CA PHE A 489 -14.89 -9.53 1.01
C PHE A 489 -14.69 -10.78 0.13
N GLY A 490 -15.57 -11.01 -0.84
CA GLY A 490 -15.45 -12.11 -1.80
C GLY A 490 -14.14 -12.06 -2.59
N ARG A 491 -13.69 -10.88 -3.01
CA ARG A 491 -12.39 -10.71 -3.68
C ARG A 491 -11.23 -11.12 -2.79
N TYR A 492 -11.24 -10.70 -1.52
CA TYR A 492 -10.22 -11.08 -0.56
C TYR A 492 -10.17 -12.61 -0.39
N ILE A 493 -11.32 -13.24 -0.14
CA ILE A 493 -11.41 -14.70 0.08
C ILE A 493 -10.95 -15.47 -1.16
N ASN A 494 -11.40 -15.07 -2.36
CA ASN A 494 -10.99 -15.74 -3.60
C ASN A 494 -9.49 -15.56 -3.87
N THR A 495 -8.92 -14.40 -3.54
CA THR A 495 -7.47 -14.17 -3.64
C THR A 495 -6.71 -15.12 -2.72
N LYS A 496 -7.13 -15.26 -1.46
CA LYS A 496 -6.48 -16.19 -0.52
C LYS A 496 -6.58 -17.65 -0.95
N ARG A 497 -7.73 -18.07 -1.49
CA ARG A 497 -7.93 -19.42 -2.03
C ARG A 497 -7.03 -19.68 -3.25
N ASN A 498 -6.97 -18.72 -4.18
CA ASN A 498 -6.14 -18.81 -5.36
C ASN A 498 -4.63 -18.83 -5.01
N GLU A 499 -4.18 -18.00 -4.07
CA GLU A 499 -2.81 -18.02 -3.55
C GLU A 499 -2.46 -19.38 -2.91
N GLN A 500 -3.35 -19.93 -2.07
CA GLN A 500 -3.15 -21.25 -1.46
C GLN A 500 -3.10 -22.36 -2.51
N LYS A 501 -3.99 -22.31 -3.52
CA LYS A 501 -4.01 -23.27 -4.63
C LYS A 501 -2.69 -23.23 -5.41
N MET A 502 -2.20 -22.03 -5.73
CA MET A 502 -0.93 -21.82 -6.43
C MET A 502 0.23 -22.45 -5.64
N ILE A 503 0.32 -22.17 -4.33
CA ILE A 503 1.37 -22.73 -3.47
C ILE A 503 1.27 -24.25 -3.34
N ASN A 504 0.05 -24.81 -3.24
CA ASN A 504 -0.14 -26.25 -3.18
C ASN A 504 0.31 -26.94 -4.48
N GLN A 505 0.04 -26.32 -5.63
CA GLN A 505 0.52 -26.82 -6.93
C GLN A 505 2.04 -26.74 -7.03
N PHE A 506 2.63 -25.59 -6.63
CA PHE A 506 4.08 -25.44 -6.56
C PHE A 506 4.72 -26.52 -5.67
N LYS A 507 4.17 -26.74 -4.47
CA LYS A 507 4.63 -27.75 -3.52
C LYS A 507 4.54 -29.18 -4.10
N LYS A 508 3.47 -29.48 -4.84
CA LYS A 508 3.28 -30.79 -5.48
C LYS A 508 4.33 -31.06 -6.58
N ILE A 509 4.75 -30.02 -7.31
CA ILE A 509 5.69 -30.15 -8.43
C ILE A 509 7.13 -30.17 -7.93
N PHE A 510 7.50 -29.21 -7.07
CA PHE A 510 8.92 -28.99 -6.74
C PHE A 510 9.36 -29.61 -5.41
N GLY A 511 8.47 -29.70 -4.41
CA GLY A 511 8.78 -30.23 -3.08
C GLY A 511 8.38 -29.30 -1.94
N LYS A 512 8.71 -29.69 -0.71
CA LYS A 512 8.39 -28.92 0.50
C LYS A 512 9.39 -27.77 0.72
N PRO A 513 9.06 -26.76 1.55
CA PRO A 513 9.97 -25.64 1.82
C PRO A 513 11.35 -26.03 2.36
N GLU A 514 11.43 -27.16 3.06
CA GLU A 514 12.67 -27.69 3.62
C GLU A 514 13.63 -28.17 2.51
N GLU A 515 13.07 -28.66 1.40
CA GLU A 515 13.78 -29.32 0.29
C GLU A 515 14.08 -28.37 -0.88
N VAL A 516 13.47 -27.17 -0.90
CA VAL A 516 13.47 -26.28 -2.07
C VAL A 516 14.05 -24.90 -1.74
N VAL A 517 14.92 -24.39 -2.61
CA VAL A 517 15.35 -22.98 -2.65
C VAL A 517 14.80 -22.30 -3.90
N ILE A 518 14.26 -21.10 -3.71
CA ILE A 518 13.64 -20.31 -4.78
C ILE A 518 14.55 -19.13 -5.13
N CYS A 519 14.90 -19.03 -6.40
CA CYS A 519 15.68 -17.92 -6.96
C CYS A 519 14.82 -17.19 -7.99
N ILE A 520 14.43 -15.96 -7.68
CA ILE A 520 13.51 -15.15 -8.49
C ILE A 520 14.27 -13.99 -9.09
N GLY A 521 14.07 -13.76 -10.38
CA GLY A 521 14.65 -12.61 -11.03
C GLY A 521 14.17 -11.27 -10.44
N ASP A 522 15.04 -10.26 -10.50
CA ASP A 522 14.86 -8.93 -9.90
C ASP A 522 14.06 -7.94 -10.75
N TRP A 523 13.42 -8.40 -11.83
CA TRP A 523 12.69 -7.50 -12.71
C TRP A 523 11.60 -6.70 -11.98
N GLU A 524 11.68 -5.37 -12.13
CA GLU A 524 10.71 -4.44 -11.56
C GLU A 524 10.12 -3.49 -12.61
N GLN A 525 8.79 -3.37 -12.60
CA GLN A 525 8.08 -2.39 -13.41
C GLN A 525 8.09 -1.01 -12.75
N LYS A 526 8.99 -0.12 -13.18
CA LYS A 526 9.10 1.25 -12.65
C LYS A 526 7.89 2.17 -12.96
N LYS A 527 7.10 1.86 -13.99
CA LYS A 527 5.91 2.66 -14.38
C LYS A 527 4.72 1.78 -14.73
N GLN A 528 3.54 2.07 -14.20
CA GLN A 528 2.35 1.29 -14.52
C GLN A 528 1.98 1.42 -16.00
N MET A 529 1.81 0.29 -16.68
CA MET A 529 1.40 0.27 -18.09
C MET A 529 -0.11 0.51 -18.19
N LYS A 530 -0.53 1.38 -19.11
CA LYS A 530 -1.94 1.64 -19.37
C LYS A 530 -2.66 0.33 -19.76
N TYR A 531 -3.84 0.11 -19.18
CA TYR A 531 -4.69 -1.07 -19.43
C TYR A 531 -4.09 -2.43 -19.06
N LYS A 532 -3.00 -2.45 -18.29
CA LYS A 532 -2.48 -3.68 -17.67
C LYS A 532 -2.68 -3.59 -16.18
N GLU A 533 -2.82 -4.73 -15.52
CA GLU A 533 -2.83 -4.79 -14.06
C GLU A 533 -1.43 -4.56 -13.46
N PRO A 534 -1.34 -4.19 -12.17
CA PRO A 534 -0.06 -4.11 -11.45
C PRO A 534 0.63 -5.47 -11.37
N THR A 535 1.97 -5.46 -11.45
CA THR A 535 2.80 -6.65 -11.26
C THR A 535 2.80 -7.07 -9.78
N LEU A 536 2.90 -8.38 -9.51
CA LEU A 536 2.91 -8.93 -8.14
C LEU A 536 4.32 -9.30 -7.62
N GLY A 537 5.42 -8.77 -8.18
CA GLY A 537 6.79 -9.19 -7.86
C GLY A 537 7.07 -9.35 -6.35
N LYS A 538 7.06 -8.23 -5.60
CA LYS A 538 7.20 -8.26 -4.13
C LYS A 538 6.13 -9.12 -3.45
N GLY A 539 4.89 -9.07 -3.94
CA GLY A 539 3.79 -9.87 -3.42
C GLY A 539 4.01 -11.38 -3.52
N MET A 540 4.60 -11.87 -4.62
CA MET A 540 4.93 -13.28 -4.83
C MET A 540 6.08 -13.71 -3.92
N ARG A 541 7.13 -12.89 -3.80
CA ARG A 541 8.24 -13.17 -2.87
C ARG A 541 7.75 -13.24 -1.42
N THR A 542 6.95 -12.27 -0.98
CA THR A 542 6.32 -12.29 0.35
C THR A 542 5.42 -13.51 0.52
N LEU A 543 4.69 -13.92 -0.51
CA LEU A 543 3.84 -15.11 -0.46
C LEU A 543 4.65 -16.38 -0.22
N PHE A 544 5.70 -16.63 -1.01
CA PHE A 544 6.57 -17.81 -0.82
C PHE A 544 7.24 -17.82 0.56
N ARG A 545 7.77 -16.67 1.02
CA ARG A 545 8.35 -16.55 2.38
C ARG A 545 7.33 -16.83 3.48
N LYS A 546 6.07 -16.42 3.30
CA LYS A 546 4.98 -16.71 4.25
C LYS A 546 4.68 -18.21 4.36
N TYR A 547 5.00 -19.00 3.34
CA TYR A 547 4.95 -20.47 3.37
C TYR A 547 6.32 -21.10 3.66
N ASN A 548 7.23 -20.34 4.27
CA ASN A 548 8.55 -20.77 4.75
C ASN A 548 9.55 -21.19 3.67
N TYR A 549 9.34 -20.84 2.39
CA TYR A 549 10.36 -21.06 1.37
C TYR A 549 11.50 -20.05 1.50
N ASN A 550 12.73 -20.50 1.26
CA ASN A 550 13.90 -19.64 1.11
C ASN A 550 13.84 -18.96 -0.26
N VAL A 551 13.78 -17.63 -0.29
CA VAL A 551 13.59 -16.84 -1.54
C VAL A 551 14.69 -15.80 -1.68
N PHE A 552 15.51 -15.95 -2.73
CA PHE A 552 16.60 -15.06 -3.11
C PHE A 552 16.33 -14.35 -4.44
N LEU A 553 16.89 -13.15 -4.60
CA LEU A 553 16.87 -12.41 -5.87
C LEU A 553 18.04 -12.77 -6.77
N VAL A 554 17.84 -12.63 -8.08
CA VAL A 554 18.87 -12.83 -9.11
C VAL A 554 18.86 -11.64 -10.06
N ASP A 555 20.02 -11.02 -10.34
CA ASP A 555 20.14 -9.99 -11.40
C ASP A 555 19.78 -10.61 -12.75
N GLU A 556 18.71 -10.15 -13.40
CA GLU A 556 18.22 -10.71 -14.66
C GLU A 556 18.98 -10.23 -15.90
N PHE A 557 20.19 -9.70 -15.77
CA PHE A 557 20.94 -9.19 -16.91
C PHE A 557 21.02 -10.20 -18.07
N ARG A 558 20.43 -9.82 -19.21
CA ARG A 558 20.35 -10.59 -20.47
C ARG A 558 19.66 -11.96 -20.39
N THR A 559 19.02 -12.34 -19.29
CA THR A 559 18.38 -13.67 -19.10
C THR A 559 17.33 -14.00 -20.17
N SER A 560 16.54 -13.00 -20.62
CA SER A 560 15.49 -13.24 -21.62
C SER A 560 15.94 -13.11 -23.09
N CYS A 561 17.15 -12.61 -23.37
CA CYS A 561 17.64 -12.39 -24.75
C CYS A 561 18.85 -13.24 -25.12
N LYS A 562 19.41 -13.98 -24.17
CA LYS A 562 20.49 -14.95 -24.41
C LYS A 562 19.94 -16.37 -24.29
N CYS A 563 20.33 -17.23 -25.20
CA CYS A 563 19.85 -18.60 -25.23
C CYS A 563 20.45 -19.40 -24.07
N SER A 564 19.58 -20.02 -23.29
CA SER A 564 19.94 -20.91 -22.19
C SER A 564 20.53 -22.24 -22.65
N ASN A 565 20.25 -22.70 -23.88
CA ASN A 565 20.77 -23.99 -24.36
C ASN A 565 22.16 -23.90 -25.00
N CYS A 566 22.37 -22.98 -25.93
CA CYS A 566 23.68 -22.79 -26.58
C CYS A 566 24.59 -21.77 -25.88
N ASN A 567 24.44 -21.62 -24.56
CA ASN A 567 25.30 -20.80 -23.70
C ASN A 567 25.60 -19.38 -24.24
N GLY A 568 24.56 -18.64 -24.65
CA GLY A 568 24.71 -17.22 -24.97
C GLY A 568 24.46 -16.79 -26.42
N GLY A 569 23.95 -17.68 -27.28
CA GLY A 569 23.40 -17.29 -28.58
C GLY A 569 22.31 -16.22 -28.45
N VAL A 570 22.23 -15.27 -29.39
CA VAL A 570 21.25 -14.17 -29.31
C VAL A 570 19.86 -14.67 -29.67
N CYS A 571 18.90 -14.47 -28.77
CA CYS A 571 17.49 -14.75 -28.99
C CYS A 571 16.74 -13.50 -29.44
N GLU A 572 16.02 -13.61 -30.56
CA GLU A 572 15.21 -12.52 -31.10
C GLU A 572 13.75 -12.91 -31.31
N LYS A 573 12.89 -11.90 -31.31
CA LYS A 573 11.50 -12.04 -31.70
C LYS A 573 11.47 -11.99 -33.24
N PHE A 574 10.83 -12.97 -33.86
CA PHE A 574 10.81 -13.09 -35.32
C PHE A 574 9.39 -13.25 -35.88
N MET A 575 8.49 -13.85 -35.11
CA MET A 575 7.15 -14.19 -35.61
C MET A 575 6.18 -13.03 -35.49
N VAL A 576 5.54 -12.67 -36.60
CA VAL A 576 4.42 -11.73 -36.66
C VAL A 576 3.13 -12.51 -36.90
N ARG A 577 2.05 -12.15 -36.21
CA ARG A 577 0.72 -12.76 -36.39
C ARG A 577 -0.35 -11.71 -36.51
N LYS A 578 -1.49 -12.05 -37.13
CA LYS A 578 -2.70 -11.22 -37.10
C LYS A 578 -3.05 -10.87 -35.65
N ASN A 579 -3.29 -9.60 -35.40
CA ASN A 579 -3.63 -9.10 -34.08
C ASN A 579 -5.08 -9.53 -33.75
N PRO A 580 -5.30 -10.35 -32.71
CA PRO A 580 -6.65 -10.80 -32.36
C PRO A 580 -7.52 -9.67 -31.79
N LYS A 581 -6.92 -8.50 -31.48
CA LYS A 581 -7.62 -7.29 -31.05
C LYS A 581 -7.01 -6.07 -31.75
N PRO A 582 -7.29 -5.88 -33.04
CA PRO A 582 -6.82 -4.72 -33.80
C PRO A 582 -7.26 -3.45 -33.08
N ARG A 583 -6.34 -2.51 -32.88
CA ARG A 583 -6.67 -1.22 -32.27
C ARG A 583 -6.60 -0.13 -33.33
N PRO A 584 -7.48 0.88 -33.25
CA PRO A 584 -7.38 2.06 -34.10
C PRO A 584 -6.05 2.78 -33.84
N LYS A 585 -5.26 3.02 -34.87
CA LYS A 585 -4.06 3.86 -34.82
C LYS A 585 -4.53 5.31 -34.69
N LYS A 586 -4.11 5.99 -33.62
CA LYS A 586 -4.22 7.46 -33.54
C LYS A 586 -2.99 8.06 -34.22
N THR A 587 -3.11 8.43 -35.49
CA THR A 587 -2.13 9.31 -36.14
C THR A 587 -2.32 10.73 -35.61
N LYS A 588 -1.22 11.41 -35.28
CA LYS A 588 -1.26 12.83 -34.87
C LYS A 588 -1.47 13.79 -36.05
N GLU A 589 -1.42 13.28 -37.28
CA GLU A 589 -1.25 14.08 -38.51
C GLU A 589 -2.45 14.04 -39.46
N ASN A 590 -3.63 13.53 -39.07
CA ASN A 590 -4.78 13.56 -39.98
C ASN A 590 -6.13 13.80 -39.27
N PRO A 591 -6.80 14.95 -39.50
CA PRO A 591 -8.17 15.22 -39.06
C PRO A 591 -9.25 14.47 -39.86
N LYS A 592 -8.90 13.84 -40.99
CA LYS A 592 -9.82 13.09 -41.85
C LYS A 592 -9.80 11.60 -41.51
N LYS A 593 -10.99 11.07 -41.24
CA LYS A 593 -11.33 9.75 -40.66
C LYS A 593 -10.89 8.55 -41.52
N GLU A 594 -9.63 8.16 -41.50
CA GLU A 594 -9.24 6.78 -41.78
C GLU A 594 -8.68 6.12 -40.51
N ILE A 595 -9.50 5.28 -39.89
CA ILE A 595 -9.09 4.46 -38.75
C ILE A 595 -8.23 3.31 -39.28
N LYS A 596 -6.91 3.51 -39.39
CA LYS A 596 -5.98 2.42 -39.69
C LYS A 596 -5.85 1.50 -38.49
N TYR A 597 -6.03 0.20 -38.65
CA TYR A 597 -5.91 -0.76 -37.56
C TYR A 597 -4.50 -1.33 -37.47
N ASP A 598 -4.06 -1.68 -36.26
CA ASP A 598 -2.85 -2.49 -36.06
C ASP A 598 -3.18 -3.97 -36.30
N GLU A 599 -3.19 -4.37 -37.57
CA GLU A 599 -3.66 -5.67 -38.05
C GLU A 599 -2.72 -6.82 -37.70
N THR A 600 -1.45 -6.54 -37.48
CA THR A 600 -0.42 -7.54 -37.18
C THR A 600 0.36 -7.16 -35.93
N ARG A 601 0.78 -8.15 -35.16
CA ARG A 601 1.59 -7.94 -33.95
C ARG A 601 2.77 -8.91 -33.91
N LEU A 602 3.91 -8.41 -33.46
CA LEU A 602 5.07 -9.23 -33.12
C LEU A 602 4.75 -10.10 -31.89
N VAL A 603 5.02 -11.40 -31.99
CA VAL A 603 4.80 -12.34 -30.89
C VAL A 603 5.94 -12.22 -29.90
N HIS A 604 5.70 -11.55 -28.76
CA HIS A 604 6.73 -11.29 -27.77
C HIS A 604 7.19 -12.51 -26.95
N GLY A 605 6.34 -13.53 -26.82
CA GLY A 605 6.62 -14.72 -26.01
C GLY A 605 7.37 -15.82 -26.76
N LEU A 606 7.55 -15.69 -28.08
CA LEU A 606 8.25 -16.66 -28.92
C LEU A 606 9.55 -16.07 -29.42
N LEU A 607 10.66 -16.76 -29.16
CA LEU A 607 11.99 -16.36 -29.57
C LEU A 607 12.61 -17.42 -30.49
N ARG A 608 13.46 -16.97 -31.41
CA ARG A 608 14.36 -17.83 -32.18
C ARG A 608 15.79 -17.54 -31.76
N CYS A 609 16.58 -18.58 -31.52
CA CYS A 609 18.03 -18.43 -31.33
C CYS A 609 18.70 -18.21 -32.70
N LYS A 610 19.46 -17.12 -32.86
CA LYS A 610 20.22 -16.83 -34.10
C LYS A 610 21.28 -17.87 -34.41
N SER A 611 21.80 -18.55 -33.39
CA SER A 611 22.79 -19.63 -33.53
C SER A 611 22.15 -20.97 -33.95
N GLY A 612 20.89 -20.99 -34.39
CA GLY A 612 20.24 -22.20 -34.91
C GLY A 612 19.76 -23.21 -33.85
N CYS A 613 19.93 -22.94 -32.55
CA CYS A 613 19.63 -23.94 -31.50
C CYS A 613 18.13 -24.27 -31.33
N GLY A 614 17.23 -23.50 -31.95
CA GLY A 614 15.79 -23.73 -31.91
C GLY A 614 14.95 -22.55 -31.44
N LEU A 615 13.69 -22.86 -31.13
CA LEU A 615 12.66 -21.90 -30.72
C LEU A 615 12.41 -21.98 -29.21
N TRP A 616 12.19 -20.83 -28.58
CA TRP A 616 12.01 -20.72 -27.14
C TRP A 616 10.73 -20.00 -26.78
N ASN A 617 10.03 -20.53 -25.78
CA ASN A 617 9.18 -19.68 -24.95
C ASN A 617 10.10 -18.73 -24.16
N ARG A 618 9.85 -17.42 -24.26
CA ARG A 618 10.68 -16.38 -23.65
C ARG A 618 10.83 -16.57 -22.13
N ASP A 619 9.73 -16.86 -21.45
CA ASP A 619 9.69 -16.96 -19.98
C ASP A 619 10.37 -18.27 -19.52
N ARG A 620 10.27 -19.36 -20.31
CA ARG A 620 11.07 -20.59 -20.11
C ARG A 620 12.56 -20.29 -20.22
N ASN A 621 12.98 -19.57 -21.27
CA ASN A 621 14.39 -19.24 -21.48
C ASN A 621 14.93 -18.33 -20.36
N GLY A 622 14.15 -17.33 -19.94
CA GLY A 622 14.46 -16.47 -18.80
C GLY A 622 14.65 -17.28 -17.51
N SER A 623 13.66 -18.12 -17.17
CA SER A 623 13.70 -18.97 -15.97
C SER A 623 14.88 -19.95 -15.97
N SER A 624 15.21 -20.51 -17.13
CA SER A 624 16.34 -21.44 -17.28
C SER A 624 17.69 -20.75 -17.07
N ASN A 625 17.85 -19.51 -17.55
CA ASN A 625 19.05 -18.72 -17.27
C ASN A 625 19.13 -18.29 -15.79
N ILE A 626 18.00 -17.96 -15.16
CA ILE A 626 17.94 -17.67 -13.72
C ILE A 626 18.34 -18.91 -12.91
N TYR A 627 17.86 -20.09 -13.30
CA TYR A 627 18.29 -21.37 -12.71
C TYR A 627 19.81 -21.55 -12.83
N LYS A 628 20.39 -21.37 -14.03
CA LYS A 628 21.85 -21.50 -14.25
C LYS A 628 22.66 -20.55 -13.39
N ILE A 629 22.23 -19.29 -13.25
CA ILE A 629 22.90 -18.32 -12.37
C ILE A 629 22.88 -18.82 -10.92
N ALA A 630 21.71 -19.24 -10.43
CA ALA A 630 21.54 -19.72 -9.06
C ALA A 630 22.33 -21.00 -8.78
N GLU A 631 22.32 -21.95 -9.71
CA GLU A 631 23.09 -23.20 -9.64
C GLU A 631 24.59 -22.92 -9.57
N ASN A 632 25.10 -22.04 -10.43
CA ASN A 632 26.51 -21.65 -10.38
C ASN A 632 26.86 -20.96 -9.06
N ALA A 633 26.04 -20.01 -8.59
CA ALA A 633 26.27 -19.33 -7.31
C ALA A 633 26.32 -20.31 -6.12
N ILE A 634 25.35 -21.22 -6.03
CA ILE A 634 25.26 -22.22 -4.94
C ILE A 634 26.44 -23.21 -4.96
N ASN A 635 26.91 -23.56 -6.15
CA ASN A 635 28.06 -24.44 -6.35
C ASN A 635 29.41 -23.70 -6.39
N LYS A 636 29.43 -22.39 -6.12
CA LYS A 636 30.62 -21.53 -6.16
C LYS A 636 31.35 -21.56 -7.51
N LEU A 637 30.61 -21.71 -8.60
CA LEU A 637 31.09 -21.59 -9.97
C LEU A 637 30.91 -20.17 -10.48
N GLU A 638 31.72 -19.78 -11.47
CA GLU A 638 31.60 -18.47 -12.09
C GLU A 638 30.24 -18.29 -12.77
N ARG A 639 29.69 -17.08 -12.63
CA ARG A 639 28.46 -16.70 -13.34
C ARG A 639 28.72 -16.75 -14.85
N PRO A 640 27.80 -17.30 -15.67
CA PRO A 640 28.02 -17.38 -17.11
C PRO A 640 28.29 -16.00 -17.72
N SER A 641 29.41 -15.85 -18.43
CA SER A 641 29.92 -14.56 -18.93
C SER A 641 28.90 -13.77 -19.76
N TYR A 642 28.06 -14.48 -20.54
CA TYR A 642 27.00 -13.86 -21.34
C TYR A 642 25.82 -13.29 -20.52
N LEU A 643 25.74 -13.60 -19.23
CA LEU A 643 24.79 -13.11 -18.22
C LEU A 643 25.44 -12.15 -17.21
N CYS A 644 26.71 -11.78 -17.41
CA CYS A 644 27.42 -10.79 -16.62
C CYS A 644 27.31 -9.40 -17.27
N ARG A 645 27.26 -8.35 -16.44
CA ARG A 645 27.44 -6.97 -16.91
C ARG A 645 28.91 -6.78 -17.26
N GLU A 646 29.21 -6.16 -18.39
CA GLU A 646 30.59 -5.75 -18.70
C GLU A 646 31.05 -4.79 -17.59
N ILE A 647 32.12 -5.17 -16.89
CA ILE A 647 32.77 -4.31 -15.90
C ILE A 647 33.52 -3.24 -16.68
N THR A 648 32.85 -2.14 -17.03
CA THR A 648 33.60 -0.90 -17.25
C THR A 648 34.04 -0.42 -15.87
N SER A 649 35.33 -0.58 -15.59
CA SER A 649 36.03 -0.08 -14.43
C SER A 649 35.75 1.42 -14.24
N ASN A 650 34.70 1.75 -13.46
CA ASN A 650 34.48 3.04 -12.78
C ASN A 650 33.16 3.09 -11.98
N HIS A 651 32.86 2.03 -11.22
CA HIS A 651 31.84 2.10 -10.18
C HIS A 651 32.34 1.38 -8.92
N PRO A 652 32.64 2.09 -7.81
CA PRO A 652 32.70 1.43 -6.52
C PRO A 652 31.29 0.96 -6.17
N LEU A 653 31.14 -0.35 -5.97
CA LEU A 653 30.04 -0.93 -5.22
C LEU A 653 30.02 -0.26 -3.85
N LEU A 654 29.00 0.54 -3.59
CA LEU A 654 28.77 1.07 -2.24
C LEU A 654 28.38 -0.10 -1.33
N PRO A 655 29.02 -0.27 -0.17
CA PRO A 655 28.62 -1.27 0.80
C PRO A 655 27.19 -0.97 1.28
N SER A 656 26.40 -2.02 1.43
CA SER A 656 25.07 -1.91 2.03
C SER A 656 25.22 -1.44 3.47
N VAL A 657 24.88 -0.17 3.74
CA VAL A 657 24.84 0.38 5.10
C VAL A 657 23.72 -0.35 5.86
N GLY A 658 24.09 -0.88 7.04
CA GLY A 658 23.24 -1.72 7.90
C GLY A 658 22.18 -1.00 8.71
#